data_AF-A0A1V9YK45-F1
#
_entry.id   AF-A0A1V9YK45-F1
#
_cell.length_a   1.000
_cell.length_b   1.000
_cell.length_c   1.000
_cell.angle_alpha   90.00
_cell.angle_beta   90.00
_cell.angle_gamma   90.00
#
_symmetry.space_group_name_H-M   'P 1'
#
loop_
_entity.id
_entity.type
_entity.pdbx_description
1 polymer ?
#
loop_
_entity_poly.entity_id
_entity_poly.type
_entity_poly.pdbx_seq_one_letter_code
_entity_poly.pdbx_strand_id
1 'polypeptide(L)'
;MPQKVLPATGGDPRLNTQTLLQLQKHKVILSSGFFLSCLWNLAAPIKAWALSRYGFASTSTTLVTELDWNTVINGRFLTALYEASGIALSAPLEKTRYINVFLDFMITPRSQLVWAESFAGSAGIFQMDIDGVMKRLSLNGTREVAQFNRDVVKYGATGFPLWGSEVIYDYVPPVTTNVALQEVSEAVLCLKGLPPEDLVNLVYPSALLPYNRTEDAQAINTWRARIFPDLPACMARRAELMASAASPGDAVIALAQELAAKYDLGLVNIAGHNLLYKPLTFWDGFIDVSGYKSGSVTYQLSGRDPSGVITSGSGHLDAIMDPRETVWWCTLQYVNPVTLLNNATECFDKVATTLPSFFLGKYLTLLAGNRYNDNSMFKKLETTNKITAYAYKTNVVTPLAKIEHAAQGNLSAWKTLFHEYVAELRGEPVVTTNALQEMCFVADGCFSACMNTSASGGNTLTYMRGGQCVSSVDTIAHGLVDLYADKRCFGSGTSQIQITYQSLAGTTYTVVANNTAGPMAILACLVGGRPPTTEFPTYLIDMLAQGTQASLVMTKTDGSETTVLNFIALLSLAGYIYFFTRIAFYLRKTYRWMKKMPVRKKKSQLVFSIINCSISNVIWSHYNTSMRCIGFLSFVEWHIGATQNHCKWADSITDISVDASYECALDVYGHFASPSELLRLAAYSWVFFALVFMDRMPGIAIEVKGYAVAATLLGLVPVSVLAMLVAQICNLRASVSELSWIHNQLWLALVWLVVMALLRTTVFRPYFALVIAVLNAVGIQQQPICKSSPYYRIIGKYYWCATELLRDEAMTYVPLSVLMETRSIEIGNVFDHQYFVYGLMELEGDDGTLRKLEYLDHEGKVEHPPWIAMQDEYYVRIAKGDM
;
A
#
# COMPACT_ATOMS: atom_id res chain seq x y z
N MET A 1 -62.99 -11.07 -47.04
CA MET A 1 -64.40 -11.19 -46.59
C MET A 1 -64.59 -12.59 -46.03
N PRO A 2 -64.98 -12.70 -44.75
CA PRO A 2 -66.18 -13.45 -44.39
C PRO A 2 -67.12 -12.64 -43.48
N GLN A 3 -68.33 -13.16 -43.32
CA GLN A 3 -69.60 -12.49 -42.99
C GLN A 3 -69.66 -11.70 -41.67
N LYS A 4 -70.22 -10.50 -41.79
CA LYS A 4 -70.95 -9.77 -40.72
C LYS A 4 -72.08 -10.65 -40.20
N VAL A 5 -72.09 -10.93 -38.89
CA VAL A 5 -73.28 -11.40 -38.18
C VAL A 5 -73.79 -10.22 -37.34
N LEU A 6 -74.97 -9.72 -37.69
CA LEU A 6 -75.74 -8.76 -36.90
C LEU A 6 -76.33 -9.48 -35.66
N PRO A 7 -76.42 -8.84 -34.49
CA PRO A 7 -77.13 -9.42 -33.36
C PRO A 7 -78.64 -9.27 -33.55
N ALA A 8 -79.35 -10.40 -33.39
CA ALA A 8 -80.79 -10.44 -33.31
C ALA A 8 -81.30 -9.82 -32.00
N THR A 9 -82.45 -9.17 -32.12
CA THR A 9 -83.26 -8.56 -31.06
C THR A 9 -83.84 -9.57 -30.07
N GLY A 10 -83.83 -9.22 -28.78
CA GLY A 10 -84.85 -9.60 -27.78
C GLY A 10 -84.71 -10.96 -27.09
N GLY A 11 -84.26 -10.95 -25.83
CA GLY A 11 -84.36 -12.07 -24.87
C GLY A 11 -83.66 -11.78 -23.53
N ASP A 12 -84.40 -11.86 -22.43
CA ASP A 12 -84.03 -11.49 -21.04
C ASP A 12 -83.01 -12.46 -20.36
N PRO A 13 -82.51 -12.23 -19.13
CA PRO A 13 -81.08 -12.22 -18.81
C PRO A 13 -80.64 -13.48 -18.05
N ARG A 14 -79.85 -14.34 -18.69
CA ARG A 14 -78.90 -15.20 -17.98
C ARG A 14 -77.51 -14.80 -18.42
N LEU A 15 -76.97 -13.77 -17.77
CA LEU A 15 -75.54 -13.45 -17.83
C LEU A 15 -74.80 -14.73 -17.44
N ASN A 16 -74.12 -15.32 -18.40
CA ASN A 16 -73.52 -16.64 -18.32
C ASN A 16 -72.57 -16.70 -17.10
N THR A 17 -72.89 -17.54 -16.12
CA THR A 17 -72.20 -17.62 -14.82
C THR A 17 -70.70 -17.88 -14.97
N GLN A 18 -70.31 -18.54 -16.07
CA GLN A 18 -68.92 -18.76 -16.48
C GLN A 18 -68.17 -17.46 -16.83
N THR A 19 -68.82 -16.54 -17.53
CA THR A 19 -68.26 -15.23 -17.90
C THR A 19 -68.13 -14.33 -16.68
N LEU A 20 -69.11 -14.38 -15.77
CA LEU A 20 -69.07 -13.70 -14.46
C LEU A 20 -67.94 -14.24 -13.57
N LEU A 21 -67.74 -15.56 -13.53
CA LEU A 21 -66.64 -16.24 -12.83
C LEU A 21 -65.27 -15.91 -13.44
N GLN A 22 -65.16 -15.82 -14.77
CA GLN A 22 -63.92 -15.43 -15.45
C GLN A 22 -63.57 -13.96 -15.18
N LEU A 23 -64.55 -13.05 -15.21
CA LEU A 23 -64.37 -11.63 -14.89
C LEU A 23 -64.03 -11.42 -13.40
N GLN A 24 -64.63 -12.19 -12.49
CA GLN A 24 -64.28 -12.16 -11.06
C GLN A 24 -62.88 -12.73 -10.80
N LYS A 25 -62.51 -13.84 -11.43
CA LYS A 25 -61.15 -14.40 -11.35
C LYS A 25 -60.10 -13.41 -11.88
N HIS A 26 -60.39 -12.75 -12.99
CA HIS A 26 -59.49 -11.75 -13.58
C HIS A 26 -59.27 -10.55 -12.64
N LYS A 27 -60.35 -10.03 -12.02
CA LYS A 27 -60.28 -8.95 -11.01
C LYS A 27 -59.51 -9.37 -9.74
N VAL A 28 -59.65 -10.61 -9.28
CA VAL A 28 -58.90 -11.13 -8.12
C VAL A 28 -57.41 -11.29 -8.45
N ILE A 29 -57.07 -11.79 -9.64
CA ILE A 29 -55.68 -11.94 -10.11
C ILE A 29 -55.00 -10.57 -10.21
N LEU A 30 -55.65 -9.59 -10.85
CA LEU A 30 -55.16 -8.22 -10.95
C LEU A 30 -54.95 -7.58 -9.58
N SER A 31 -55.93 -7.72 -8.68
CA SER A 31 -55.83 -7.17 -7.31
C SER A 31 -54.69 -7.81 -6.51
N SER A 32 -54.51 -9.13 -6.63
CA SER A 32 -53.42 -9.85 -5.96
C SER A 32 -52.06 -9.47 -6.53
N GLY A 33 -51.95 -9.37 -7.86
CA GLY A 33 -50.74 -8.93 -8.55
C GLY A 33 -50.36 -7.49 -8.19
N PHE A 34 -51.34 -6.59 -8.11
CA PHE A 34 -51.13 -5.22 -7.64
C PHE A 34 -50.63 -5.17 -6.20
N PHE A 35 -51.23 -5.94 -5.29
CA PHE A 35 -50.80 -6.00 -3.88
C PHE A 35 -49.37 -6.54 -3.74
N LEU A 36 -49.06 -7.63 -4.43
CA LEU A 36 -47.71 -8.21 -4.47
C LEU A 36 -46.70 -7.23 -5.07
N SER A 37 -47.08 -6.51 -6.14
CA SER A 37 -46.25 -5.44 -6.73
C SER A 37 -46.01 -4.29 -5.74
N CYS A 38 -47.04 -3.85 -5.00
CA CYS A 38 -46.89 -2.83 -3.96
C CYS A 38 -45.89 -3.26 -2.88
N LEU A 39 -46.06 -4.48 -2.35
CA LEU A 39 -45.15 -5.04 -1.34
C LEU A 39 -43.73 -5.17 -1.87
N TRP A 40 -43.57 -5.68 -3.10
CA TRP A 40 -42.28 -5.81 -3.77
C TRP A 40 -41.59 -4.46 -3.90
N ASN A 41 -42.29 -3.42 -4.32
CA ASN A 41 -41.69 -2.09 -4.48
C ASN A 41 -41.47 -1.37 -3.14
N LEU A 42 -42.31 -1.59 -2.13
CA LEU A 42 -42.07 -1.10 -0.77
C LEU A 42 -40.87 -1.80 -0.11
N ALA A 43 -40.56 -3.03 -0.50
CA ALA A 43 -39.34 -3.72 -0.08
C ALA A 43 -38.06 -3.22 -0.79
N ALA A 44 -38.12 -2.15 -1.62
CA ALA A 44 -36.98 -1.68 -2.42
C ALA A 44 -35.66 -1.50 -1.64
N PRO A 45 -35.61 -0.89 -0.43
CA PRO A 45 -34.37 -0.77 0.33
C PRO A 45 -33.79 -2.13 0.75
N ILE A 46 -34.66 -3.06 1.17
CA ILE A 46 -34.26 -4.41 1.59
C ILE A 46 -33.78 -5.22 0.39
N LYS A 47 -34.46 -5.10 -0.76
CA LYS A 47 -34.05 -5.75 -2.00
C LYS A 47 -32.71 -5.20 -2.48
N ALA A 48 -32.54 -3.88 -2.47
CA ALA A 48 -31.28 -3.24 -2.86
C ALA A 48 -30.13 -3.73 -1.96
N TRP A 49 -30.35 -3.78 -0.64
CA TRP A 49 -29.36 -4.32 0.30
C TRP A 49 -29.03 -5.80 0.02
N ALA A 50 -30.04 -6.67 -0.07
CA ALA A 50 -29.86 -8.10 -0.32
C ALA A 50 -29.25 -8.42 -1.70
N LEU A 51 -29.52 -7.57 -2.70
CA LEU A 51 -29.03 -7.74 -4.06
C LEU A 51 -27.72 -6.98 -4.33
N SER A 52 -27.33 -6.03 -3.47
CA SER A 52 -26.02 -5.38 -3.56
C SER A 52 -24.90 -6.39 -3.27
N ARG A 53 -23.76 -6.25 -3.96
CA ARG A 53 -22.56 -7.08 -3.69
C ARG A 53 -21.67 -6.48 -2.59
N TYR A 54 -21.83 -5.21 -2.26
CA TYR A 54 -20.84 -4.45 -1.49
C TYR A 54 -21.40 -4.01 -0.12
N GLY A 55 -20.73 -4.46 0.95
CA GLY A 55 -20.76 -3.80 2.25
C GLY A 55 -19.59 -2.80 2.38
N PHE A 56 -19.54 -2.02 3.45
CA PHE A 56 -18.39 -1.15 3.74
C PHE A 56 -17.09 -1.96 3.78
N ALA A 57 -16.30 -1.91 2.72
CA ALA A 57 -15.03 -2.61 2.61
C ALA A 57 -13.89 -1.76 3.20
N SER A 58 -12.89 -2.43 3.81
CA SER A 58 -11.69 -1.77 4.32
C SER A 58 -10.92 -1.10 3.19
N THR A 59 -10.45 0.12 3.42
CA THR A 59 -9.64 0.88 2.46
C THR A 59 -8.15 0.57 2.57
N SER A 60 -7.70 0.04 3.71
CA SER A 60 -6.30 -0.29 3.96
C SER A 60 -6.14 -1.63 4.68
N THR A 61 -5.05 -2.32 4.37
CA THR A 61 -4.66 -3.57 5.02
C THR A 61 -3.19 -3.47 5.41
N THR A 62 -2.87 -3.79 6.66
CA THR A 62 -1.50 -3.87 7.15
C THR A 62 -1.12 -5.32 7.39
N LEU A 63 0.00 -5.74 6.82
CA LEU A 63 0.66 -7.01 7.09
C LEU A 63 1.92 -6.72 7.89
N VAL A 64 2.17 -7.53 8.92
CA VAL A 64 3.41 -7.51 9.68
C VAL A 64 4.01 -8.90 9.60
N THR A 65 5.22 -8.99 9.08
CA THR A 65 5.96 -10.25 8.93
C THR A 65 7.24 -10.16 9.76
N GLU A 66 7.40 -11.07 10.72
CA GLU A 66 8.65 -11.21 11.47
C GLU A 66 9.77 -11.69 10.53
N LEU A 67 10.97 -11.15 10.70
CA LEU A 67 12.12 -11.46 9.85
C LEU A 67 13.09 -12.35 10.60
N ASP A 68 13.55 -13.41 9.94
CA ASP A 68 14.72 -14.20 10.31
C ASP A 68 15.92 -13.80 9.43
N TRP A 69 17.13 -14.22 9.81
CA TRP A 69 18.35 -13.91 9.04
C TRP A 69 18.30 -14.47 7.61
N ASN A 70 17.57 -15.57 7.39
CA ASN A 70 17.36 -16.19 6.08
C ASN A 70 16.09 -15.72 5.34
N THR A 71 15.29 -14.80 5.90
CA THR A 71 14.10 -14.29 5.23
C THR A 71 14.48 -13.54 3.96
N VAL A 72 13.85 -13.89 2.83
CA VAL A 72 14.09 -13.28 1.53
C VAL A 72 13.15 -12.10 1.32
N ILE A 73 13.71 -10.94 1.00
CA ILE A 73 12.99 -9.68 0.78
C ILE A 73 13.01 -9.34 -0.72
N ASN A 74 11.88 -8.89 -1.24
CA ASN A 74 11.69 -8.56 -2.67
C ASN A 74 12.64 -7.46 -3.17
N GLY A 75 13.00 -7.55 -4.46
CA GLY A 75 14.01 -6.70 -5.10
C GLY A 75 13.57 -5.26 -5.28
N ARG A 76 12.28 -5.03 -5.56
CA ARG A 76 11.72 -3.68 -5.75
C ARG A 76 11.83 -2.82 -4.51
N PHE A 77 11.48 -3.36 -3.33
CA PHE A 77 11.65 -2.66 -2.06
C PHE A 77 13.12 -2.38 -1.75
N LEU A 78 13.98 -3.39 -1.90
CA LEU A 78 15.41 -3.25 -1.62
C LEU A 78 16.10 -2.23 -2.53
N THR A 79 15.76 -2.21 -3.82
CA THR A 79 16.32 -1.23 -4.77
C THR A 79 16.05 0.19 -4.29
N ALA A 80 14.79 0.51 -3.97
CA ALA A 80 14.43 1.83 -3.46
C ALA A 80 15.08 2.14 -2.11
N LEU A 81 15.24 1.15 -1.23
CA LEU A 81 15.87 1.31 0.08
C LEU A 81 17.35 1.65 -0.05
N TYR A 82 18.08 0.96 -0.91
CA TYR A 82 19.50 1.19 -1.15
C TYR A 82 19.72 2.56 -1.81
N GLU A 83 18.93 2.91 -2.83
CA GLU A 83 18.99 4.23 -3.49
C GLU A 83 18.71 5.36 -2.51
N ALA A 84 17.64 5.25 -1.71
CA ALA A 84 17.25 6.25 -0.71
C ALA A 84 18.27 6.39 0.44
N SER A 85 19.21 5.46 0.54
CA SER A 85 20.29 5.41 1.54
C SER A 85 21.66 5.77 0.98
N GLY A 86 21.71 6.21 -0.28
CA GLY A 86 22.97 6.61 -0.94
C GLY A 86 23.90 5.45 -1.26
N ILE A 87 23.40 4.22 -1.34
CA ILE A 87 24.18 3.04 -1.72
C ILE A 87 24.09 2.89 -3.24
N ALA A 88 25.22 2.98 -3.92
CA ALA A 88 25.27 2.92 -5.38
C ALA A 88 24.88 1.53 -5.91
N LEU A 89 23.92 1.52 -6.83
CA LEU A 89 23.48 0.33 -7.56
C LEU A 89 23.82 0.47 -9.04
N SER A 90 24.32 -0.60 -9.66
CA SER A 90 24.54 -0.66 -11.12
C SER A 90 23.30 -1.11 -11.89
N ALA A 91 22.37 -1.76 -11.21
CA ALA A 91 21.11 -2.29 -11.71
C ALA A 91 20.13 -2.46 -10.53
N PRO A 92 18.81 -2.59 -10.77
CA PRO A 92 17.87 -2.99 -9.73
C PRO A 92 18.35 -4.25 -9.01
N LEU A 93 18.18 -4.29 -7.70
CA LEU A 93 18.55 -5.44 -6.89
C LEU A 93 17.56 -6.58 -7.10
N GLU A 94 18.09 -7.79 -7.25
CA GLU A 94 17.33 -9.02 -7.09
C GLU A 94 16.95 -9.23 -5.61
N LYS A 95 15.94 -10.07 -5.38
CA LYS A 95 15.55 -10.46 -4.02
C LYS A 95 16.72 -11.11 -3.26
N THR A 96 16.89 -10.79 -1.98
CA THR A 96 18.02 -11.31 -1.17
C THR A 96 17.63 -11.52 0.28
N ARG A 97 18.46 -12.26 1.03
CA ARG A 97 18.23 -12.55 2.45
C ARG A 97 18.44 -11.31 3.31
N TYR A 98 17.66 -11.17 4.40
CA TYR A 98 17.75 -10.03 5.31
C TYR A 98 19.15 -9.83 5.90
N ILE A 99 19.90 -10.91 6.19
CA ILE A 99 21.29 -10.77 6.66
C ILE A 99 22.16 -9.95 5.70
N ASN A 100 21.98 -10.09 4.39
CA ASN A 100 22.75 -9.34 3.39
C ASN A 100 22.42 -7.85 3.43
N VAL A 101 21.14 -7.51 3.63
CA VAL A 101 20.66 -6.13 3.80
C VAL A 101 21.24 -5.55 5.09
N PHE A 102 21.19 -6.30 6.18
CA PHE A 102 21.76 -5.92 7.46
C PHE A 102 23.27 -5.64 7.36
N LEU A 103 24.03 -6.54 6.72
CA LEU A 103 25.47 -6.36 6.50
C LEU A 103 25.80 -5.12 5.66
N ASP A 104 24.99 -4.80 4.66
CA ASP A 104 25.22 -3.63 3.80
C ASP A 104 24.88 -2.30 4.50
N PHE A 105 23.94 -2.31 5.46
CA PHE A 105 23.48 -1.11 6.16
C PHE A 105 24.22 -0.85 7.47
N MET A 106 24.48 -1.90 8.26
CA MET A 106 24.97 -1.79 9.63
C MET A 106 26.45 -2.12 9.80
N ILE A 107 27.11 -2.70 8.78
CA ILE A 107 28.48 -3.23 8.94
C ILE A 107 29.41 -2.72 7.85
N THR A 108 28.97 -2.75 6.59
CA THR A 108 29.83 -2.45 5.44
C THR A 108 29.71 -0.99 5.05
N PRO A 109 30.82 -0.23 4.94
CA PRO A 109 30.74 1.16 4.51
C PRO A 109 30.45 1.24 3.01
N ARG A 110 29.18 1.50 2.67
CA ARG A 110 28.67 1.59 1.29
C ARG A 110 27.85 2.85 1.00
N SER A 111 27.25 3.46 2.02
CA SER A 111 26.49 4.68 1.86
C SER A 111 27.44 5.82 1.54
N GLN A 112 27.19 6.48 0.41
CA GLN A 112 27.90 7.69 0.05
C GLN A 112 27.07 8.89 0.49
N LEU A 113 27.62 9.67 1.41
CA LEU A 113 27.12 10.96 1.88
C LEU A 113 25.77 10.98 2.64
N VAL A 114 24.77 10.21 2.22
CA VAL A 114 23.40 10.25 2.78
C VAL A 114 23.39 9.90 4.28
N TRP A 115 24.28 9.02 4.72
CA TRP A 115 24.50 8.71 6.14
C TRP A 115 24.73 9.95 7.02
N ALA A 116 25.25 11.05 6.46
CA ALA A 116 25.51 12.29 7.21
C ALA A 116 24.21 12.94 7.73
N GLU A 117 23.06 12.65 7.11
CA GLU A 117 21.75 13.11 7.58
C GLU A 117 21.48 12.70 9.03
N SER A 118 21.99 11.53 9.47
CA SER A 118 21.83 11.02 10.84
C SER A 118 22.44 11.93 11.93
N PHE A 119 23.33 12.85 11.55
CA PHE A 119 23.93 13.82 12.45
C PHE A 119 23.02 15.04 12.73
N ALA A 120 21.95 15.21 11.97
CA ALA A 120 20.99 16.28 12.22
C ALA A 120 20.25 16.03 13.56
N GLY A 121 20.27 17.04 14.44
CA GLY A 121 19.55 16.97 15.73
C GLY A 121 20.15 16.02 16.78
N SER A 122 21.38 15.53 16.59
CA SER A 122 21.94 14.45 17.40
C SER A 122 23.01 14.87 18.42
N ALA A 123 23.16 16.17 18.69
CA ALA A 123 24.18 16.70 19.62
C ALA A 123 24.12 16.04 21.02
N GLY A 124 22.91 15.83 21.56
CA GLY A 124 22.71 15.18 22.87
C GLY A 124 22.75 13.64 22.84
N ILE A 125 22.85 13.04 21.65
CA ILE A 125 22.86 11.58 21.49
C ILE A 125 24.31 11.12 21.56
N PHE A 126 24.65 10.41 22.65
CA PHE A 126 26.00 9.87 22.89
C PHE A 126 26.36 8.71 21.97
N GLN A 127 25.39 7.86 21.66
CA GLN A 127 25.55 6.69 20.81
C GLN A 127 24.77 6.90 19.54
N MET A 128 25.48 7.04 18.44
CA MET A 128 24.90 7.03 17.11
C MET A 128 25.51 5.90 16.31
N ASP A 129 24.96 5.68 15.11
CA ASP A 129 25.59 4.92 14.01
C ASP A 129 26.94 5.54 13.54
N ILE A 130 27.75 6.12 14.45
CA ILE A 130 29.13 6.51 14.18
C ILE A 130 29.96 5.23 14.21
N ASP A 131 29.82 4.44 13.15
CA ASP A 131 30.68 3.28 12.99
C ASP A 131 31.95 3.74 12.28
N GLY A 132 33.07 3.56 12.97
CA GLY A 132 34.38 3.92 12.46
C GLY A 132 35.41 3.91 13.58
N VAL A 133 36.53 3.24 13.33
CA VAL A 133 37.69 3.34 14.20
C VAL A 133 38.27 4.75 14.02
N MET A 134 38.52 5.47 15.12
CA MET A 134 39.21 6.75 15.05
C MET A 134 40.52 6.58 14.29
N LYS A 135 40.75 7.39 13.24
CA LYS A 135 42.03 7.44 12.51
C LYS A 135 42.81 8.72 12.73
N ARG A 136 42.12 9.80 13.13
CA ARG A 136 42.71 11.10 13.45
C ARG A 136 41.76 11.95 14.29
N LEU A 137 42.32 12.86 15.07
CA LEU A 137 41.57 13.77 15.93
C LEU A 137 41.12 15.02 15.17
N SER A 138 41.97 15.54 14.28
CA SER A 138 41.78 16.83 13.62
C SER A 138 41.42 16.69 12.14
N LEU A 139 40.69 17.67 11.62
CA LEU A 139 40.47 17.87 10.19
C LEU A 139 41.80 18.09 9.44
N ASN A 140 42.78 18.76 10.07
CA ASN A 140 44.09 18.97 9.47
C ASN A 140 45.07 17.83 9.81
N GLY A 141 44.97 16.73 9.05
CA GLY A 141 45.79 15.53 9.28
C GLY A 141 47.30 15.76 9.19
N THR A 142 47.78 16.56 8.23
CA THR A 142 49.22 16.85 8.09
C THR A 142 49.79 17.54 9.33
N ARG A 143 49.03 18.50 9.88
CA ARG A 143 49.41 19.21 11.09
C ARG A 143 49.41 18.30 12.31
N GLU A 144 48.38 17.46 12.45
CA GLU A 144 48.27 16.49 13.54
C GLU A 144 49.43 15.49 13.54
N VAL A 145 49.71 14.85 12.41
CA VAL A 145 50.83 13.89 12.29
C VAL A 145 52.17 14.55 12.61
N ALA A 146 52.40 15.77 12.13
CA ALA A 146 53.63 16.50 12.44
C ALA A 146 53.76 16.81 13.94
N GLN A 147 52.65 17.13 14.62
CA GLN A 147 52.63 17.36 16.07
C GLN A 147 52.84 16.05 16.84
N PHE A 148 52.11 14.99 16.48
CA PHE A 148 52.23 13.66 17.09
C PHE A 148 53.67 13.13 17.04
N ASN A 149 54.30 13.18 15.86
CA ASN A 149 55.67 12.71 15.67
C ASN A 149 56.70 13.45 16.54
N ARG A 150 56.46 14.74 16.84
CA ARG A 150 57.31 15.49 17.78
C ARG A 150 57.08 15.08 19.23
N ASP A 151 55.83 14.86 19.62
CA ASP A 151 55.46 14.59 21.00
C ASP A 151 55.72 13.15 21.44
N VAL A 152 55.54 12.17 20.56
CA VAL A 152 55.65 10.73 20.89
C VAL A 152 57.07 10.34 21.34
N VAL A 153 58.10 11.05 20.85
CA VAL A 153 59.51 10.80 21.20
C VAL A 153 59.75 10.86 22.71
N LYS A 154 59.00 11.70 23.43
CA LYS A 154 59.10 11.87 24.90
C LYS A 154 58.84 10.55 25.66
N TYR A 155 58.08 9.64 25.07
CA TYR A 155 57.67 8.37 25.67
C TYR A 155 58.49 7.17 25.20
N GLY A 156 59.42 7.35 24.26
CA GLY A 156 60.18 6.24 23.66
C GLY A 156 60.98 5.41 24.67
N ALA A 157 61.52 6.03 25.72
CA ALA A 157 62.34 5.35 26.73
C ALA A 157 61.54 4.79 27.92
N THR A 158 60.37 5.36 28.20
CA THR A 158 59.60 5.09 29.43
C THR A 158 58.28 4.38 29.20
N GLY A 159 57.72 4.43 27.98
CA GLY A 159 56.29 4.17 27.76
C GLY A 159 55.41 5.29 28.32
N PHE A 160 54.09 5.11 28.21
CA PHE A 160 53.09 6.04 28.75
C PHE A 160 52.52 5.52 30.08
N PRO A 161 52.74 6.19 31.22
CA PRO A 161 52.17 5.77 32.50
C PRO A 161 50.67 6.07 32.57
N LEU A 162 49.86 5.07 32.96
CA LEU A 162 48.40 5.17 33.10
C LEU A 162 47.94 4.90 34.55
N TRP A 163 46.95 4.03 34.74
CA TRP A 163 46.21 3.85 35.99
C TRP A 163 47.09 3.10 37.00
N GLY A 164 47.46 3.76 38.10
CA GLY A 164 48.35 3.19 39.10
C GLY A 164 49.74 2.91 38.54
N SER A 165 50.16 1.65 38.54
CA SER A 165 51.48 1.21 38.03
C SER A 165 51.46 0.76 36.56
N GLU A 166 50.35 0.93 35.85
CA GLU A 166 50.22 0.56 34.45
C GLU A 166 51.10 1.45 33.56
N VAL A 167 51.79 0.84 32.59
CA VAL A 167 52.56 1.56 31.56
C VAL A 167 52.23 0.95 30.19
N ILE A 168 51.74 1.78 29.28
CA ILE A 168 51.45 1.37 27.89
C ILE A 168 52.70 1.54 27.04
N TYR A 169 52.99 0.52 26.23
CA TYR A 169 54.07 0.54 25.26
C TYR A 169 53.58 0.53 23.81
N ASP A 170 52.32 0.17 23.57
CA ASP A 170 51.74 0.08 22.22
C ASP A 170 50.96 1.35 21.88
N TYR A 171 51.03 1.80 20.62
CA TYR A 171 50.25 2.95 20.13
C TYR A 171 49.88 2.82 18.66
N VAL A 172 48.82 3.55 18.27
CA VAL A 172 48.37 3.67 16.88
C VAL A 172 48.49 5.13 16.43
N PRO A 173 49.42 5.47 15.51
CA PRO A 173 49.63 6.84 15.08
C PRO A 173 48.50 7.34 14.15
N PRO A 174 48.21 8.66 14.14
CA PRO A 174 47.25 9.24 13.20
C PRO A 174 47.76 9.13 11.75
N VAL A 175 46.83 9.13 10.79
CA VAL A 175 47.12 8.96 9.36
C VAL A 175 46.56 10.10 8.50
N THR A 176 47.19 10.35 7.34
CA THR A 176 46.80 11.43 6.41
C THR A 176 45.99 10.97 5.20
N THR A 177 46.04 9.69 4.85
CA THR A 177 45.42 9.13 3.63
C THR A 177 44.44 8.00 3.98
N ASN A 178 43.48 7.72 3.10
CA ASN A 178 42.46 6.68 3.30
C ASN A 178 41.65 6.88 4.60
N VAL A 179 41.27 8.13 4.87
CA VAL A 179 40.47 8.53 6.03
C VAL A 179 39.11 8.98 5.55
N ALA A 180 38.06 8.41 6.12
CA ALA A 180 36.69 8.85 5.90
C ALA A 180 36.29 9.92 6.93
N LEU A 181 35.31 10.75 6.58
CA LEU A 181 34.89 11.89 7.39
C LEU A 181 34.48 11.49 8.83
N GLN A 182 33.81 10.36 8.99
CA GLN A 182 33.37 9.82 10.27
C GLN A 182 34.50 9.25 11.15
N GLU A 183 35.68 9.00 10.58
CA GLU A 183 36.86 8.51 11.31
C GLU A 183 37.69 9.65 11.92
N VAL A 184 37.18 10.90 11.82
CA VAL A 184 37.81 12.14 12.28
C VAL A 184 36.99 12.76 13.42
N SER A 185 37.55 12.80 14.63
CA SER A 185 36.85 13.32 15.81
C SER A 185 36.31 14.73 15.60
N GLU A 186 37.16 15.66 15.13
CA GLU A 186 36.80 17.06 14.88
C GLU A 186 35.66 17.21 13.86
N ALA A 187 35.65 16.38 12.81
CA ALA A 187 34.60 16.40 11.80
C ALA A 187 33.27 15.92 12.39
N VAL A 188 33.30 14.80 13.12
CA VAL A 188 32.13 14.22 13.79
C VAL A 188 31.53 15.21 14.80
N LEU A 189 32.36 15.85 15.63
CA LEU A 189 31.92 16.90 16.57
C LEU A 189 31.25 18.05 15.83
N CYS A 190 31.86 18.50 14.72
CA CYS A 190 31.27 19.55 13.91
C CYS A 190 29.92 19.13 13.31
N LEU A 191 29.81 17.98 12.65
CA LEU A 191 28.56 17.49 12.04
C LEU A 191 27.44 17.36 13.08
N LYS A 192 27.74 16.79 14.26
CA LYS A 192 26.79 16.71 15.40
C LYS A 192 26.37 18.08 15.91
N GLY A 193 27.21 19.09 15.76
CA GLY A 193 27.05 20.37 16.46
C GLY A 193 27.35 20.24 17.95
N LEU A 194 28.34 19.40 18.31
CA LEU A 194 28.71 19.12 19.69
C LEU A 194 30.03 19.85 20.06
N PRO A 195 29.99 20.90 20.89
CA PRO A 195 31.19 21.58 21.34
C PRO A 195 31.97 20.75 22.39
N PRO A 196 33.28 20.99 22.57
CA PRO A 196 34.09 20.29 23.57
C PRO A 196 33.58 20.42 25.01
N GLU A 197 32.96 21.55 25.35
CA GLU A 197 32.34 21.81 26.65
C GLU A 197 31.23 20.82 26.99
N ASP A 198 30.47 20.38 25.98
CA ASP A 198 29.41 19.41 26.14
C ASP A 198 29.98 17.99 26.06
N LEU A 199 30.96 17.76 25.18
CA LEU A 199 31.62 16.47 25.00
C LEU A 199 32.18 15.89 26.31
N VAL A 200 32.84 16.73 27.12
CA VAL A 200 33.48 16.26 28.37
C VAL A 200 32.49 15.70 29.38
N ASN A 201 31.21 16.05 29.26
CA ASN A 201 30.15 15.61 30.16
C ASN A 201 29.05 14.79 29.46
N LEU A 202 29.29 14.39 28.21
CA LEU A 202 28.35 13.57 27.45
C LEU A 202 28.23 12.17 28.09
N VAL A 203 27.01 11.77 28.46
CA VAL A 203 26.58 10.56 29.19
C VAL A 203 27.17 10.32 30.58
N TYR A 204 28.50 10.34 30.75
CA TYR A 204 29.09 10.37 32.09
C TYR A 204 29.90 11.66 32.30
N PRO A 205 29.64 12.39 33.39
CA PRO A 205 30.28 13.65 33.66
C PRO A 205 31.76 13.45 34.02
N SER A 206 32.61 14.31 33.47
CA SER A 206 33.95 14.54 33.99
C SER A 206 33.89 15.38 35.27
N ALA A 207 35.03 15.58 35.93
CA ALA A 207 35.13 16.54 37.03
C ALA A 207 35.07 18.01 36.57
N LEU A 208 35.07 18.28 35.25
CA LEU A 208 35.09 19.63 34.68
C LEU A 208 33.68 20.21 34.55
N LEU A 209 33.54 21.46 34.97
CA LEU A 209 32.32 22.25 34.85
C LEU A 209 32.60 23.51 33.99
N PRO A 210 32.85 23.36 32.68
CA PRO A 210 33.35 24.44 31.83
C PRO A 210 32.42 25.65 31.75
N TYR A 211 31.11 25.47 31.92
CA TYR A 211 30.15 26.57 31.94
C TYR A 211 30.07 27.30 33.28
N ASN A 212 30.56 26.70 34.37
CA ASN A 212 30.43 27.23 35.73
C ASN A 212 31.77 27.67 36.34
N ARG A 213 32.91 27.21 35.81
CA ARG A 213 34.25 27.47 36.35
C ARG A 213 35.21 27.96 35.25
N THR A 214 35.81 29.13 35.48
CA THR A 214 36.74 29.76 34.51
C THR A 214 38.00 28.93 34.26
N GLU A 215 38.53 28.27 35.29
CA GLU A 215 39.70 27.38 35.17
C GLU A 215 39.40 26.17 34.28
N ASP A 216 38.23 25.56 34.43
CA ASP A 216 37.78 24.43 33.62
C ASP A 216 37.54 24.88 32.16
N ALA A 217 36.96 26.07 31.95
CA ALA A 217 36.82 26.66 30.62
C ALA A 217 38.18 26.87 29.94
N GLN A 218 39.20 27.31 30.69
CA GLN A 218 40.57 27.46 30.18
C GLN A 218 41.20 26.11 29.83
N ALA A 219 40.97 25.07 30.63
CA ALA A 219 41.44 23.72 30.35
C ALA A 219 40.83 23.19 29.03
N ILE A 220 39.51 23.35 28.84
CA ILE A 220 38.82 22.97 27.60
C ILE A 220 39.32 23.78 26.40
N ASN A 221 39.59 25.08 26.56
CA ASN A 221 40.17 25.91 25.51
C ASN A 221 41.56 25.41 25.09
N THR A 222 42.39 25.02 26.06
CA THR A 222 43.72 24.44 25.81
C THR A 222 43.59 23.12 25.04
N TRP A 223 42.69 22.25 25.48
CA TRP A 223 42.41 20.99 24.82
C TRP A 223 41.94 21.18 23.37
N ARG A 224 40.95 22.06 23.16
CA ARG A 224 40.45 22.43 21.82
C ARG A 224 41.58 22.94 20.93
N ALA A 225 42.40 23.88 21.40
CA ALA A 225 43.48 24.44 20.59
C ALA A 225 44.51 23.38 20.16
N ARG A 226 44.75 22.36 21.01
CA ARG A 226 45.67 21.26 20.73
C ARG A 226 45.12 20.28 19.70
N ILE A 227 43.89 19.80 19.86
CA ILE A 227 43.38 18.67 19.04
C ILE A 227 42.21 19.02 18.10
N PHE A 228 41.48 20.13 18.33
CA PHE A 228 40.31 20.56 17.54
C PHE A 228 40.41 22.04 17.09
N PRO A 229 41.44 22.43 16.33
CA PRO A 229 41.71 23.81 15.93
C PRO A 229 40.69 24.44 14.96
N ASP A 230 40.09 23.64 14.10
CA ASP A 230 39.23 24.02 12.99
C ASP A 230 37.74 23.96 13.42
N LEU A 231 37.45 23.31 14.55
CA LEU A 231 36.10 23.13 15.09
C LEU A 231 35.33 24.45 15.26
N PRO A 232 35.88 25.55 15.81
CA PRO A 232 35.13 26.81 15.93
C PRO A 232 34.64 27.35 14.58
N ALA A 233 35.52 27.34 13.56
CA ALA A 233 35.18 27.79 12.22
C ALA A 233 34.14 26.85 11.58
N CYS A 234 34.30 25.54 11.79
CA CYS A 234 33.37 24.53 11.31
C CYS A 234 31.97 24.68 11.95
N MET A 235 31.90 24.90 13.27
CA MET A 235 30.65 25.10 14.01
C MET A 235 29.93 26.38 13.57
N ALA A 236 30.67 27.46 13.31
CA ALA A 236 30.09 28.68 12.73
C ALA A 236 29.49 28.40 11.34
N ARG A 237 30.24 27.69 10.47
CA ARG A 237 29.76 27.31 9.14
C ARG A 237 28.53 26.41 9.21
N ARG A 238 28.49 25.47 10.16
CA ARG A 238 27.31 24.65 10.41
C ARG A 238 26.09 25.49 10.77
N ALA A 239 26.24 26.46 11.67
CA ALA A 239 25.14 27.32 12.08
C ALA A 239 24.58 28.14 10.90
N GLU A 240 25.44 28.63 10.02
CA GLU A 240 25.03 29.31 8.76
C GLU A 240 24.21 28.38 7.85
N LEU A 241 24.72 27.16 7.59
CA LEU A 241 24.04 26.19 6.74
C LEU A 241 22.69 25.79 7.31
N MET A 242 22.62 25.52 8.63
CA MET A 242 21.38 25.21 9.35
C MET A 242 20.34 26.32 9.24
N ALA A 243 20.76 27.58 9.16
CA ALA A 243 19.85 28.71 9.00
C ALA A 243 19.35 28.91 7.56
N SER A 244 20.07 28.41 6.56
CA SER A 244 19.80 28.65 5.14
C SER A 244 19.22 27.47 4.35
N ALA A 245 19.38 26.23 4.83
CA ALA A 245 18.97 25.03 4.11
C ALA A 245 17.46 24.75 4.22
N ALA A 246 16.93 23.93 3.29
CA ALA A 246 15.53 23.53 3.28
C ALA A 246 15.17 22.59 4.45
N SER A 247 16.13 21.76 4.88
CA SER A 247 16.00 20.90 6.05
C SER A 247 17.32 20.83 6.84
N PRO A 248 17.29 20.48 8.14
CA PRO A 248 18.51 20.22 8.92
C PRO A 248 19.40 19.12 8.33
N GLY A 249 18.79 18.10 7.71
CA GLY A 249 19.52 17.03 7.03
C GLY A 249 20.34 17.55 5.85
N ASP A 250 19.72 18.36 5.00
CA ASP A 250 20.39 18.98 3.84
C ASP A 250 21.56 19.87 4.26
N ALA A 251 21.42 20.61 5.37
CA ALA A 251 22.48 21.44 5.92
C ALA A 251 23.72 20.61 6.32
N VAL A 252 23.50 19.47 6.98
CA VAL A 252 24.60 18.60 7.43
C VAL A 252 25.25 17.87 6.27
N ILE A 253 24.46 17.43 5.28
CA ILE A 253 24.97 16.83 4.03
C ILE A 253 25.87 17.84 3.30
N ALA A 254 25.42 19.09 3.14
CA ALA A 254 26.22 20.14 2.51
C ALA A 254 27.53 20.39 3.28
N LEU A 255 27.46 20.45 4.61
CA LEU A 255 28.65 20.60 5.46
C LEU A 255 29.62 19.42 5.29
N ALA A 256 29.12 18.19 5.27
CA ALA A 256 29.94 16.99 5.06
C ALA A 256 30.67 17.03 3.72
N GLN A 257 30.01 17.45 2.65
CA GLN A 257 30.64 17.66 1.34
C GLN A 257 31.73 18.73 1.38
N GLU A 258 31.47 19.88 2.01
CA GLU A 258 32.45 20.97 2.14
C GLU A 258 33.70 20.51 2.91
N LEU A 259 33.51 19.81 4.03
CA LEU A 259 34.61 19.28 4.84
C LEU A 259 35.41 18.23 4.08
N ALA A 260 34.72 17.31 3.40
CA ALA A 260 35.39 16.26 2.65
C ALA A 260 36.25 16.81 1.51
N ALA A 261 35.75 17.79 0.77
CA ALA A 261 36.49 18.45 -0.30
C ALA A 261 37.68 19.27 0.24
N LYS A 262 37.48 20.00 1.34
CA LYS A 262 38.52 20.88 1.91
C LYS A 262 39.69 20.12 2.54
N TYR A 263 39.42 18.98 3.18
CA TYR A 263 40.39 18.24 3.98
C TYR A 263 40.77 16.86 3.40
N ASP A 264 40.42 16.62 2.13
CA ASP A 264 40.70 15.37 1.38
C ASP A 264 40.24 14.11 2.14
N LEU A 265 38.95 14.06 2.45
CA LEU A 265 38.32 12.95 3.19
C LEU A 265 37.34 12.16 2.34
N GLY A 266 37.25 10.86 2.62
CA GLY A 266 36.23 9.99 2.07
C GLY A 266 34.83 10.31 2.60
N LEU A 267 33.82 10.16 1.73
CA LEU A 267 32.39 10.34 2.05
C LEU A 267 31.64 9.02 2.21
N VAL A 268 32.34 7.88 2.22
CA VAL A 268 31.73 6.56 2.32
C VAL A 268 31.70 6.12 3.77
N ASN A 269 30.52 5.73 4.24
CA ASN A 269 30.29 5.18 5.57
C ASN A 269 29.22 4.07 5.52
N ILE A 270 28.96 3.42 6.65
CA ILE A 270 27.75 2.62 6.82
C ILE A 270 26.50 3.50 6.64
N ALA A 271 25.37 2.90 6.23
CA ALA A 271 24.12 3.64 6.13
C ALA A 271 23.49 3.89 7.52
N GLY A 272 23.65 2.94 8.44
CA GLY A 272 23.14 3.03 9.80
C GLY A 272 21.67 2.65 9.95
N HIS A 273 21.25 2.56 11.21
CA HIS A 273 19.93 2.13 11.66
C HIS A 273 18.83 3.01 11.05
N ASN A 274 18.99 4.32 11.10
CA ASN A 274 17.97 5.27 10.65
C ASN A 274 17.62 5.10 9.16
N LEU A 275 18.62 4.78 8.32
CA LEU A 275 18.40 4.58 6.88
C LEU A 275 17.85 3.18 6.58
N LEU A 276 18.25 2.15 7.33
CA LEU A 276 17.70 0.79 7.20
C LEU A 276 16.18 0.74 7.42
N TYR A 277 15.68 1.53 8.37
CA TYR A 277 14.28 1.55 8.78
C TYR A 277 13.45 2.68 8.15
N LYS A 278 13.98 3.32 7.09
CA LYS A 278 13.30 4.37 6.34
C LYS A 278 12.06 3.80 5.62
N PRO A 279 10.86 4.37 5.79
CA PRO A 279 9.67 3.91 5.10
C PRO A 279 9.71 4.30 3.62
N LEU A 280 9.26 3.39 2.76
CA LEU A 280 9.21 3.59 1.30
C LEU A 280 7.81 3.31 0.79
N THR A 281 7.21 4.30 0.15
CA THR A 281 5.88 4.20 -0.44
C THR A 281 5.97 4.10 -1.96
N PHE A 282 5.39 3.04 -2.50
CA PHE A 282 5.19 2.83 -3.92
C PHE A 282 3.76 3.18 -4.29
N TRP A 283 3.61 3.91 -5.40
CA TRP A 283 2.32 4.34 -5.93
C TRP A 283 2.13 3.70 -7.31
N ASP A 284 1.10 2.87 -7.46
CA ASP A 284 0.70 2.18 -8.70
C ASP A 284 -0.81 2.25 -8.92
N GLY A 285 -1.28 1.84 -10.09
CA GLY A 285 -2.68 1.96 -10.49
C GLY A 285 -2.98 3.22 -11.30
N PHE A 286 -4.27 3.58 -11.34
CA PHE A 286 -4.80 4.69 -12.15
C PHE A 286 -4.67 6.02 -11.41
N ILE A 287 -4.80 7.14 -12.12
CA ILE A 287 -4.79 8.46 -11.50
C ILE A 287 -6.16 8.73 -10.90
N ASP A 288 -6.22 8.94 -9.59
CA ASP A 288 -7.46 9.24 -8.88
C ASP A 288 -7.79 10.74 -8.91
N VAL A 289 -8.86 11.13 -8.21
CA VAL A 289 -9.34 12.53 -8.18
C VAL A 289 -8.35 13.50 -7.54
N SER A 290 -7.37 12.99 -6.78
CA SER A 290 -6.30 13.79 -6.18
C SER A 290 -5.13 14.04 -7.13
N GLY A 291 -5.11 13.39 -8.30
CA GLY A 291 -4.03 13.48 -9.27
C GLY A 291 -2.86 12.53 -9.00
N TYR A 292 -2.97 11.70 -7.96
CA TYR A 292 -1.99 10.66 -7.62
C TYR A 292 -2.47 9.29 -8.08
N LYS A 293 -1.54 8.33 -8.19
CA LYS A 293 -1.92 6.95 -8.47
C LYS A 293 -2.69 6.37 -7.28
N SER A 294 -3.71 5.57 -7.58
CA SER A 294 -4.73 5.12 -6.63
C SER A 294 -4.22 4.11 -5.60
N GLY A 295 -3.40 3.16 -6.02
CA GLY A 295 -2.84 2.14 -5.17
C GLY A 295 -1.59 2.65 -4.48
N SER A 296 -1.51 2.50 -3.16
CA SER A 296 -0.29 2.77 -2.41
C SER A 296 0.12 1.53 -1.62
N VAL A 297 1.39 1.16 -1.66
CA VAL A 297 1.99 0.21 -0.73
C VAL A 297 3.18 0.86 -0.05
N THR A 298 3.17 0.88 1.27
CA THR A 298 4.30 1.36 2.07
C THR A 298 4.97 0.18 2.72
N TYR A 299 6.26 0.02 2.48
CA TYR A 299 7.13 -0.92 3.16
C TYR A 299 7.97 -0.18 4.19
N GLN A 300 8.06 -0.75 5.38
CA GLN A 300 8.92 -0.27 6.43
C GLN A 300 9.47 -1.47 7.19
N LEU A 301 10.79 -1.62 7.19
CA LEU A 301 11.43 -2.45 8.19
C LEU A 301 11.23 -1.76 9.54
N SER A 302 11.07 -2.53 10.60
CA SER A 302 11.07 -2.03 11.97
C SER A 302 11.76 -3.02 12.87
N GLY A 303 12.48 -2.56 13.89
CA GLY A 303 13.19 -3.44 14.80
C GLY A 303 13.99 -2.69 15.84
N ARG A 304 14.52 -3.42 16.81
CA ARG A 304 15.48 -2.86 17.76
C ARG A 304 16.81 -2.65 17.07
N ASP A 305 17.52 -1.59 17.41
CA ASP A 305 18.91 -1.41 16.99
C ASP A 305 19.83 -2.43 17.69
N PRO A 306 20.41 -3.41 16.96
CA PRO A 306 21.32 -4.37 17.56
C PRO A 306 22.69 -3.76 17.92
N SER A 307 23.01 -2.56 17.42
CA SER A 307 24.22 -1.83 17.81
C SER A 307 24.26 -1.51 19.32
N GLY A 308 23.09 -1.51 19.98
CA GLY A 308 22.98 -1.31 21.42
C GLY A 308 23.87 -2.24 22.26
N VAL A 309 24.18 -3.44 21.77
CA VAL A 309 25.04 -4.40 22.50
C VAL A 309 26.49 -3.94 22.55
N ILE A 310 27.03 -3.46 21.42
CA ILE A 310 28.41 -2.98 21.33
C ILE A 310 28.59 -1.62 22.02
N THR A 311 27.53 -0.80 21.99
CA THR A 311 27.57 0.55 22.56
C THR A 311 27.27 0.57 24.06
N SER A 312 26.57 -0.43 24.60
CA SER A 312 26.29 -0.53 26.03
C SER A 312 27.58 -0.48 26.89
N GLY A 313 27.59 0.44 27.87
CA GLY A 313 28.69 0.58 28.85
C GLY A 313 29.90 1.44 28.42
N SER A 314 29.79 2.28 27.39
CA SER A 314 30.94 3.05 26.82
C SER A 314 32.08 2.15 26.34
N GLY A 315 31.72 1.06 25.67
CA GLY A 315 32.68 0.06 25.18
C GLY A 315 33.31 0.39 23.84
N HIS A 316 32.52 0.89 22.89
CA HIS A 316 32.98 1.04 21.52
C HIS A 316 33.98 2.21 21.38
N LEU A 317 35.16 1.92 20.82
CA LEU A 317 36.23 2.89 20.57
C LEU A 317 35.96 3.63 19.25
N ASP A 318 34.98 4.53 19.30
CA ASP A 318 34.63 5.40 18.17
C ASP A 318 35.46 6.70 18.13
N ALA A 319 35.25 7.50 17.08
CA ALA A 319 35.93 8.77 16.89
C ALA A 319 35.72 9.80 18.02
N ILE A 320 34.74 9.64 18.90
CA ILE A 320 34.45 10.56 20.01
C ILE A 320 34.96 10.02 21.35
N MET A 321 34.91 8.70 21.56
CA MET A 321 35.33 8.07 22.81
C MET A 321 36.83 8.21 23.06
N ASP A 322 37.67 8.02 22.04
CA ASP A 322 39.13 8.07 22.18
C ASP A 322 39.66 9.41 22.73
N PRO A 323 39.31 10.58 22.14
CA PRO A 323 39.71 11.85 22.73
C PRO A 323 39.10 12.09 24.11
N ARG A 324 37.90 11.58 24.37
CA ARG A 324 37.21 11.76 25.66
C ARG A 324 37.89 10.98 26.79
N GLU A 325 38.48 9.80 26.53
CA GLU A 325 39.26 9.08 27.54
C GLU A 325 40.45 9.91 28.06
N THR A 326 41.04 10.76 27.21
CA THR A 326 42.10 11.69 27.62
C THR A 326 41.59 12.70 28.65
N VAL A 327 40.37 13.23 28.45
CA VAL A 327 39.73 14.14 29.42
C VAL A 327 39.56 13.47 30.77
N TRP A 328 39.07 12.24 30.79
CA TRP A 328 38.90 11.48 32.03
C TRP A 328 40.21 11.23 32.74
N TRP A 329 41.23 10.82 32.01
CA TRP A 329 42.54 10.61 32.62
C TRP A 329 43.11 11.91 33.19
N CYS A 330 43.04 13.01 32.43
CA CYS A 330 43.51 14.32 32.87
C CYS A 330 42.77 14.89 34.08
N THR A 331 41.53 14.47 34.31
CA THR A 331 40.68 15.01 35.38
C THR A 331 40.62 14.13 36.61
N LEU A 332 40.81 12.82 36.44
CA LEU A 332 40.70 11.84 37.54
C LEU A 332 42.05 11.36 38.06
N GLN A 333 43.10 11.35 37.23
CA GLN A 333 44.37 10.67 37.55
C GLN A 333 45.59 11.57 37.43
N TYR A 334 45.58 12.56 36.53
CA TYR A 334 46.73 13.43 36.37
C TYR A 334 46.96 14.31 37.59
N VAL A 335 48.14 14.17 38.18
CA VAL A 335 48.67 15.04 39.24
C VAL A 335 49.96 15.66 38.73
N ASN A 336 50.09 16.99 38.86
CA ASN A 336 51.33 17.66 38.51
C ASN A 336 52.47 17.12 39.39
N PRO A 337 53.57 16.61 38.81
CA PRO A 337 54.64 15.95 39.57
C PRO A 337 55.47 16.90 40.45
N VAL A 338 55.38 18.20 40.22
CA VAL A 338 56.05 19.26 40.98
C VAL A 338 55.15 19.79 42.10
N THR A 339 53.88 20.09 41.80
CA THR A 339 52.97 20.72 42.77
C THR A 339 52.12 19.73 43.56
N LEU A 340 52.04 18.47 43.11
CA LEU A 340 51.20 17.41 43.67
C LEU A 340 49.69 17.75 43.68
N LEU A 341 49.26 18.65 42.80
CA LEU A 341 47.85 19.05 42.63
C LEU A 341 47.33 18.65 41.26
N ASN A 342 46.01 18.47 41.16
CA ASN A 342 45.33 18.24 39.89
C ASN A 342 45.42 19.50 39.03
N ASN A 343 45.81 19.34 37.76
CA ASN A 343 45.87 20.45 36.80
C ASN A 343 45.54 19.94 35.39
N ALA A 344 44.25 20.04 35.03
CA ALA A 344 43.76 19.57 33.73
C ALA A 344 44.37 20.35 32.56
N THR A 345 44.58 21.67 32.70
CA THR A 345 45.19 22.52 31.67
C THR A 345 46.59 22.04 31.31
N GLU A 346 47.44 21.80 32.31
CA GLU A 346 48.79 21.30 32.11
C GLU A 346 48.80 19.87 31.57
N CYS A 347 47.86 19.03 32.00
CA CYS A 347 47.69 17.70 31.44
C CYS A 347 47.41 17.75 29.94
N PHE A 348 46.40 18.52 29.52
CA PHE A 348 46.04 18.67 28.12
C PHE A 348 47.18 19.22 27.28
N ASP A 349 47.94 20.18 27.82
CA ASP A 349 49.10 20.72 27.13
C ASP A 349 50.20 19.68 26.85
N LYS A 350 50.36 18.71 27.76
CA LYS A 350 51.40 17.68 27.70
C LYS A 350 51.02 16.44 26.89
N VAL A 351 49.79 15.96 27.02
CA VAL A 351 49.43 14.61 26.58
C VAL A 351 48.28 14.53 25.58
N ALA A 352 47.54 15.61 25.33
CA ALA A 352 46.32 15.55 24.50
C ALA A 352 46.55 15.04 23.07
N THR A 353 47.75 15.27 22.52
CA THR A 353 48.12 14.87 21.15
C THR A 353 48.58 13.41 21.05
N THR A 354 49.03 12.78 22.13
CA THR A 354 49.61 11.42 22.09
C THR A 354 48.77 10.38 22.82
N LEU A 355 48.08 10.77 23.90
CA LEU A 355 47.37 9.83 24.77
C LEU A 355 46.24 9.05 24.05
N PRO A 356 45.39 9.67 23.18
CA PRO A 356 44.40 8.91 22.41
C PRO A 356 45.00 7.75 21.62
N SER A 357 46.15 7.96 20.97
CA SER A 357 46.88 6.91 20.23
C SER A 357 47.38 5.78 21.12
N PHE A 358 47.77 6.08 22.36
CA PHE A 358 48.18 5.07 23.34
C PHE A 358 46.96 4.30 23.90
N PHE A 359 45.78 4.93 24.05
CA PHE A 359 44.55 4.19 24.40
C PHE A 359 44.16 3.19 23.32
N LEU A 360 44.19 3.60 22.05
CA LEU A 360 44.01 2.67 20.92
C LEU A 360 44.99 1.49 20.97
N GLY A 361 46.27 1.77 21.23
CA GLY A 361 47.31 0.75 21.38
C GLY A 361 47.07 -0.20 22.56
N LYS A 362 46.68 0.34 23.72
CA LYS A 362 46.32 -0.45 24.91
C LYS A 362 45.22 -1.46 24.59
N TYR A 363 44.16 -1.03 23.91
CA TYR A 363 43.03 -1.91 23.60
C TYR A 363 43.29 -2.89 22.45
N LEU A 364 44.50 -2.89 21.86
CA LEU A 364 44.98 -3.98 20.99
C LEU A 364 45.64 -5.13 21.77
N THR A 365 46.08 -4.89 23.00
CA THR A 365 46.82 -5.87 23.81
C THR A 365 46.16 -6.17 25.16
N LEU A 366 45.14 -5.40 25.52
CA LEU A 366 44.30 -5.60 26.69
C LEU A 366 42.82 -5.65 26.30
N LEU A 367 42.18 -6.79 26.51
CA LEU A 367 40.73 -6.96 26.40
C LEU A 367 40.03 -6.44 27.67
N ALA A 368 39.21 -5.38 27.54
CA ALA A 368 38.49 -4.76 28.64
C ALA A 368 36.96 -4.80 28.43
N GLY A 369 36.43 -6.00 28.19
CA GLY A 369 35.01 -6.21 27.87
C GLY A 369 34.68 -5.66 26.49
N ASN A 370 33.75 -4.71 26.40
CA ASN A 370 33.35 -4.09 25.13
C ASN A 370 34.38 -3.07 24.59
N ARG A 371 35.41 -2.71 25.38
CA ARG A 371 36.55 -1.88 24.93
C ARG A 371 37.66 -2.77 24.39
N TYR A 372 37.69 -2.92 23.08
CA TYR A 372 38.72 -3.66 22.37
C TYR A 372 38.92 -3.12 20.95
N ASN A 373 40.08 -3.40 20.39
CA ASN A 373 40.34 -3.30 18.97
C ASN A 373 40.48 -4.71 18.37
N ASP A 374 39.91 -4.90 17.19
CA ASP A 374 40.08 -6.12 16.40
C ASP A 374 41.53 -6.21 15.93
N ASN A 375 42.30 -7.18 16.44
CA ASN A 375 43.72 -7.32 16.11
C ASN A 375 43.93 -7.53 14.60
N SER A 376 42.97 -8.18 13.93
CA SER A 376 42.98 -8.43 12.48
C SER A 376 43.00 -7.13 11.65
N MET A 377 42.52 -6.01 12.19
CA MET A 377 42.46 -4.70 11.52
C MET A 377 43.78 -3.94 11.55
N PHE A 378 44.77 -4.42 12.30
CA PHE A 378 46.04 -3.72 12.51
C PHE A 378 47.23 -4.59 12.13
N LYS A 379 48.32 -3.92 11.75
CA LYS A 379 49.61 -4.54 11.49
C LYS A 379 50.64 -3.96 12.45
N LYS A 380 51.30 -4.82 13.21
CA LYS A 380 52.43 -4.45 14.05
C LYS A 380 53.57 -3.90 13.19
N LEU A 381 54.10 -2.73 13.54
CA LEU A 381 55.28 -2.12 12.93
C LEU A 381 56.52 -2.38 13.80
N GLU A 382 57.65 -1.79 13.41
CA GLU A 382 58.89 -1.89 14.18
C GLU A 382 58.77 -1.23 15.56
N THR A 383 59.32 -1.90 16.57
CA THR A 383 59.45 -1.34 17.93
C THR A 383 60.60 -0.35 17.95
N THR A 384 60.33 0.89 18.37
CA THR A 384 61.33 1.93 18.55
C THR A 384 61.59 2.12 20.04
N ASN A 385 62.82 1.87 20.50
CA ASN A 385 63.15 1.82 21.93
C ASN A 385 62.23 0.84 22.70
N LYS A 386 61.36 1.34 23.59
CA LYS A 386 60.39 0.50 24.32
C LYS A 386 58.97 0.54 23.74
N ILE A 387 58.66 1.43 22.80
CA ILE A 387 57.30 1.60 22.29
C ILE A 387 57.12 0.91 20.93
N THR A 388 55.95 0.33 20.70
CA THR A 388 55.61 -0.35 19.45
C THR A 388 54.45 0.33 18.74
N ALA A 389 54.65 0.69 17.48
CA ALA A 389 53.60 1.24 16.65
C ALA A 389 52.78 0.15 15.96
N TYR A 390 51.50 0.41 15.76
CA TYR A 390 50.59 -0.41 14.96
C TYR A 390 49.98 0.44 13.86
N ALA A 391 49.96 -0.05 12.62
CA ALA A 391 49.31 0.62 11.49
C ALA A 391 47.94 0.00 11.20
N TYR A 392 46.99 0.83 10.78
CA TYR A 392 45.73 0.37 10.20
C TYR A 392 46.00 -0.42 8.91
N LYS A 393 45.33 -1.57 8.76
CA LYS A 393 45.27 -2.24 7.46
C LYS A 393 44.27 -1.51 6.56
N THR A 394 44.53 -1.56 5.26
CA THR A 394 43.56 -1.07 4.27
C THR A 394 42.53 -2.15 4.02
N ASN A 395 41.27 -1.88 4.33
CA ASN A 395 40.16 -2.76 3.98
C ASN A 395 39.58 -2.36 2.63
N VAL A 396 39.42 -3.34 1.75
CA VAL A 396 38.79 -3.14 0.44
C VAL A 396 37.38 -3.72 0.50
N VAL A 397 36.38 -2.87 0.30
CA VAL A 397 34.98 -3.29 0.19
C VAL A 397 34.66 -3.57 -1.27
N THR A 398 34.15 -4.77 -1.54
CA THR A 398 33.75 -5.15 -2.90
C THR A 398 32.44 -4.44 -3.28
N PRO A 399 32.37 -3.76 -4.45
CA PRO A 399 31.12 -3.15 -4.94
C PRO A 399 29.99 -4.16 -5.10
N LEU A 400 28.74 -3.77 -4.81
CA LEU A 400 27.58 -4.67 -4.88
C LEU A 400 27.43 -5.35 -6.25
N ALA A 401 27.73 -4.62 -7.34
CA ALA A 401 27.69 -5.12 -8.71
C ALA A 401 28.62 -6.32 -8.99
N LYS A 402 29.64 -6.53 -8.14
CA LYS A 402 30.64 -7.60 -8.28
C LYS A 402 30.41 -8.74 -7.29
N ILE A 403 29.39 -8.65 -6.44
CA ILE A 403 29.08 -9.71 -5.48
C ILE A 403 28.40 -10.84 -6.23
N GLU A 404 29.03 -12.00 -6.17
CA GLU A 404 28.44 -13.25 -6.65
C GLU A 404 27.60 -13.91 -5.55
N HIS A 405 26.75 -14.86 -5.94
CA HIS A 405 25.97 -15.66 -4.99
C HIS A 405 26.36 -17.14 -5.08
N ALA A 406 26.53 -17.74 -3.91
CA ALA A 406 26.71 -19.18 -3.72
C ALA A 406 25.42 -19.93 -4.08
N ALA A 407 25.55 -21.20 -4.45
CA ALA A 407 24.37 -22.03 -4.67
C ALA A 407 23.72 -22.36 -3.32
N GLN A 408 22.39 -22.24 -3.23
CA GLN A 408 21.66 -22.59 -2.02
C GLN A 408 21.73 -24.11 -1.80
N GLY A 409 22.12 -24.51 -0.60
CA GLY A 409 22.17 -25.90 -0.18
C GLY A 409 21.15 -26.20 0.92
N ASN A 410 21.20 -27.43 1.44
CA ASN A 410 20.48 -27.84 2.63
C ASN A 410 21.45 -28.51 3.63
N LEU A 411 20.95 -28.96 4.78
CA LEU A 411 21.78 -29.66 5.78
C LEU A 411 22.44 -30.94 5.23
N SER A 412 21.80 -31.62 4.26
CA SER A 412 22.41 -32.77 3.59
C SER A 412 23.61 -32.34 2.74
N ALA A 413 23.48 -31.23 2.01
CA ALA A 413 24.58 -30.64 1.25
C ALA A 413 25.72 -30.17 2.17
N TRP A 414 25.42 -29.65 3.36
CA TRP A 414 26.42 -29.31 4.36
C TRP A 414 27.23 -30.54 4.83
N LYS A 415 26.53 -31.64 5.13
CA LYS A 415 27.19 -32.90 5.51
C LYS A 415 28.10 -33.42 4.40
N THR A 416 27.61 -33.40 3.16
CA THR A 416 28.40 -33.81 1.98
C THR A 416 29.63 -32.90 1.80
N LEU A 417 29.45 -31.58 1.91
CA LEU A 417 30.52 -30.59 1.75
C LEU A 417 31.66 -30.85 2.74
N PHE A 418 31.34 -31.12 4.02
CA PHE A 418 32.39 -31.41 5.01
C PHE A 418 33.18 -32.68 4.65
N HIS A 419 32.51 -33.75 4.23
CA HIS A 419 33.18 -35.00 3.85
C HIS A 419 34.09 -34.81 2.64
N GLU A 420 33.60 -34.11 1.61
CA GLU A 420 34.37 -33.79 0.41
C GLU A 420 35.58 -32.91 0.73
N TYR A 421 35.39 -31.91 1.60
CA TYR A 421 36.45 -30.99 1.96
C TYR A 421 37.55 -31.66 2.79
N VAL A 422 37.21 -32.54 3.73
CA VAL A 422 38.20 -33.35 4.48
C VAL A 422 38.99 -34.27 3.54
N ALA A 423 38.30 -34.93 2.61
CA ALA A 423 38.91 -35.82 1.63
C ALA A 423 39.93 -35.08 0.75
N GLU A 424 39.56 -33.89 0.28
CA GLU A 424 40.45 -33.01 -0.49
C GLU A 424 41.69 -32.58 0.31
N LEU A 425 41.51 -32.10 1.55
CA LEU A 425 42.62 -31.64 2.39
C LEU A 425 43.63 -32.74 2.71
N ARG A 426 43.18 -33.99 2.78
CA ARG A 426 44.04 -35.16 3.05
C ARG A 426 44.57 -35.83 1.77
N GLY A 427 44.03 -35.50 0.60
CA GLY A 427 44.30 -36.23 -0.64
C GLY A 427 43.80 -37.68 -0.60
N GLU A 428 42.70 -37.93 0.10
CA GLU A 428 42.09 -39.26 0.31
C GLU A 428 40.70 -39.35 -0.35
N PRO A 429 40.15 -40.57 -0.58
CA PRO A 429 38.76 -40.73 -1.02
C PRO A 429 37.74 -40.23 0.02
N VAL A 430 36.55 -39.83 -0.45
CA VAL A 430 35.46 -39.34 0.41
C VAL A 430 34.94 -40.46 1.32
N VAL A 431 34.97 -40.25 2.64
CA VAL A 431 34.46 -41.18 3.66
C VAL A 431 33.21 -40.62 4.32
N THR A 432 32.04 -41.16 3.94
CA THR A 432 30.73 -40.65 4.37
C THR A 432 30.29 -41.14 5.77
N THR A 433 31.00 -42.09 6.34
CA THR A 433 30.72 -42.66 7.68
C THR A 433 31.31 -41.83 8.82
N ASN A 434 32.17 -40.85 8.52
CA ASN A 434 32.76 -39.97 9.52
C ASN A 434 31.71 -39.01 10.09
N ALA A 435 31.73 -38.79 11.41
CA ALA A 435 30.88 -37.83 12.08
C ALA A 435 31.66 -36.53 12.35
N LEU A 436 31.12 -35.38 11.94
CA LEU A 436 31.68 -34.08 12.31
C LEU A 436 31.51 -33.88 13.82
N GLN A 437 32.60 -33.57 14.52
CA GLN A 437 32.55 -33.16 15.93
C GLN A 437 32.48 -31.65 16.04
N GLU A 438 33.40 -30.94 15.36
CA GLU A 438 33.47 -29.48 15.35
C GLU A 438 34.08 -29.00 14.02
N MET A 439 33.53 -27.92 13.47
CA MET A 439 34.19 -27.10 12.46
C MET A 439 34.53 -25.73 13.04
N CYS A 440 35.80 -25.52 13.38
CA CYS A 440 36.28 -24.29 13.99
C CYS A 440 36.85 -23.34 12.91
N PHE A 441 36.24 -22.18 12.71
CA PHE A 441 36.75 -21.11 11.87
C PHE A 441 37.73 -20.27 12.70
N VAL A 442 38.99 -20.19 12.26
CA VAL A 442 40.10 -19.65 13.05
C VAL A 442 40.71 -18.43 12.37
N ALA A 443 40.66 -17.27 13.04
CA ALA A 443 41.44 -16.09 12.69
C ALA A 443 42.56 -15.85 13.71
N ASP A 444 43.57 -15.08 13.30
CA ASP A 444 44.67 -14.59 14.14
C ASP A 444 45.44 -15.69 14.91
N GLY A 445 45.41 -16.93 14.39
CA GLY A 445 46.09 -18.09 15.00
C GLY A 445 45.42 -18.60 16.29
N CYS A 446 44.17 -18.25 16.56
CA CYS A 446 43.46 -18.56 17.80
C CYS A 446 42.94 -20.01 17.92
N PHE A 447 43.74 -20.99 17.52
CA PHE A 447 43.42 -22.42 17.60
C PHE A 447 43.11 -22.89 19.03
N SER A 448 43.76 -22.27 20.03
CA SER A 448 43.57 -22.62 21.44
C SER A 448 42.16 -22.34 21.95
N ALA A 449 41.38 -21.51 21.25
CA ALA A 449 40.01 -21.16 21.62
C ALA A 449 38.95 -22.06 20.95
N CYS A 450 39.34 -22.99 20.07
CA CYS A 450 38.40 -23.95 19.48
C CYS A 450 37.83 -24.86 20.58
N MET A 451 36.51 -25.02 20.56
CA MET A 451 35.77 -25.79 21.55
C MET A 451 35.70 -27.24 21.08
N ASN A 452 36.78 -28.00 21.30
CA ASN A 452 36.95 -29.40 20.90
C ASN A 452 35.95 -30.34 21.62
N THR A 453 34.67 -30.14 21.36
CA THR A 453 33.53 -30.68 22.10
C THR A 453 32.96 -31.87 21.35
N SER A 454 32.61 -32.91 22.10
CA SER A 454 32.19 -34.19 21.54
C SER A 454 30.77 -34.14 21.01
N ALA A 455 30.63 -34.33 19.69
CA ALA A 455 29.49 -34.92 18.96
C ALA A 455 28.28 -34.07 18.52
N SER A 456 28.31 -32.72 18.55
CA SER A 456 27.19 -31.93 18.00
C SER A 456 27.35 -31.48 16.55
N GLY A 457 28.54 -31.59 15.93
CA GLY A 457 28.76 -31.16 14.55
C GLY A 457 28.58 -29.66 14.33
N GLY A 458 28.69 -28.86 15.41
CA GLY A 458 28.53 -27.41 15.39
C GLY A 458 29.73 -26.66 14.82
N ASN A 459 29.52 -25.37 14.53
CA ASN A 459 30.59 -24.46 14.13
C ASN A 459 31.02 -23.58 15.32
N THR A 460 32.32 -23.32 15.41
CA THR A 460 32.90 -22.39 16.39
C THR A 460 33.67 -21.31 15.64
N LEU A 461 33.48 -20.05 16.01
CA LEU A 461 34.21 -18.91 15.46
C LEU A 461 35.26 -18.47 16.47
N THR A 462 36.52 -18.38 16.07
CA THR A 462 37.63 -17.97 16.93
C THR A 462 38.45 -16.86 16.29
N TYR A 463 38.80 -15.84 17.07
CA TYR A 463 39.45 -14.63 16.61
C TYR A 463 40.10 -13.89 17.79
N MET A 464 40.97 -12.91 17.51
CA MET A 464 41.66 -12.16 18.57
C MET A 464 41.01 -10.78 18.80
N ARG A 465 40.64 -10.50 20.06
CA ARG A 465 40.18 -9.18 20.53
C ARG A 465 41.09 -8.71 21.65
N GLY A 466 41.65 -7.50 21.53
CA GLY A 466 42.51 -6.93 22.58
C GLY A 466 43.64 -7.85 23.01
N GLY A 467 44.25 -8.59 22.06
CA GLY A 467 45.39 -9.48 22.31
C GLY A 467 45.02 -10.82 22.94
N GLN A 468 43.73 -11.11 23.16
CA GLN A 468 43.23 -12.37 23.69
C GLN A 468 42.45 -13.14 22.63
N CYS A 469 42.65 -14.45 22.57
CA CYS A 469 41.84 -15.32 21.73
C CYS A 469 40.47 -15.54 22.37
N VAL A 470 39.43 -15.17 21.62
CA VAL A 470 38.02 -15.29 22.00
C VAL A 470 37.35 -16.32 21.08
N SER A 471 36.35 -17.02 21.60
CA SER A 471 35.52 -17.94 20.84
C SER A 471 34.03 -17.63 20.99
N SER A 472 33.26 -17.93 19.93
CA SER A 472 31.81 -17.88 19.90
C SER A 472 31.27 -19.13 19.23
N VAL A 473 30.27 -19.76 19.84
CA VAL A 473 29.52 -20.86 19.20
C VAL A 473 28.58 -20.26 18.15
N ASP A 474 28.51 -20.88 16.98
CA ASP A 474 27.57 -20.49 15.93
C ASP A 474 26.14 -20.93 16.29
N THR A 475 25.38 -20.01 16.87
CA THR A 475 23.94 -20.19 17.10
C THR A 475 23.09 -19.69 15.94
N ILE A 476 23.71 -19.07 14.93
CA ILE A 476 23.00 -18.39 13.84
C ILE A 476 22.68 -19.38 12.74
N ALA A 477 23.67 -20.11 12.21
CA ALA A 477 23.45 -21.08 11.16
C ALA A 477 22.84 -22.39 11.68
N HIS A 478 23.15 -22.75 12.94
CA HIS A 478 22.77 -24.03 13.57
C HIS A 478 21.24 -24.23 13.74
N GLY A 479 20.43 -23.17 13.59
CA GLY A 479 18.96 -23.22 13.67
C GLY A 479 18.22 -23.04 12.34
N LEU A 480 18.93 -22.78 11.23
CA LEU A 480 18.29 -22.45 9.96
C LEU A 480 17.89 -23.71 9.19
N VAL A 481 16.70 -23.67 8.57
CA VAL A 481 16.18 -24.73 7.70
C VAL A 481 16.99 -24.88 6.40
N ASP A 482 17.71 -23.84 5.99
CA ASP A 482 18.47 -23.79 4.74
C ASP A 482 19.73 -22.91 4.81
N LEU A 483 20.86 -23.48 4.37
CA LEU A 483 22.19 -22.86 4.41
C LEU A 483 22.85 -22.90 3.03
N TYR A 484 23.76 -21.97 2.76
CA TYR A 484 24.60 -22.01 1.57
C TYR A 484 25.81 -22.92 1.82
N ALA A 485 25.58 -24.24 1.67
CA ALA A 485 26.62 -25.26 1.77
C ALA A 485 27.45 -25.33 0.47
N ASP A 486 28.26 -24.30 0.22
CA ASP A 486 29.16 -24.18 -0.94
C ASP A 486 30.59 -23.94 -0.45
N LYS A 487 31.58 -24.65 -1.00
CA LYS A 487 33.00 -24.47 -0.68
C LYS A 487 33.46 -23.03 -0.92
N ARG A 488 32.85 -22.31 -1.87
CA ARG A 488 33.12 -20.88 -2.10
C ARG A 488 32.89 -20.03 -0.84
N CYS A 489 32.06 -20.47 0.11
CA CYS A 489 31.89 -19.79 1.39
C CYS A 489 33.12 -19.84 2.31
N PHE A 490 34.06 -20.77 2.11
CA PHE A 490 35.33 -20.76 2.86
C PHE A 490 36.29 -19.68 2.35
N GLY A 491 36.09 -19.20 1.11
CA GLY A 491 36.84 -18.09 0.53
C GLY A 491 38.37 -18.30 0.51
N SER A 492 39.10 -17.20 0.38
CA SER A 492 40.55 -17.16 0.50
C SER A 492 41.00 -15.99 1.36
N GLY A 493 42.07 -16.17 2.13
CA GLY A 493 42.53 -15.16 3.08
C GLY A 493 43.73 -15.62 3.91
N THR A 494 43.89 -15.05 5.11
CA THR A 494 44.99 -15.38 6.04
C THR A 494 44.55 -16.28 7.20
N SER A 495 43.27 -16.65 7.23
CA SER A 495 42.65 -17.43 8.29
C SER A 495 42.74 -18.93 8.00
N GLN A 496 42.26 -19.74 8.92
CA GLN A 496 42.26 -21.19 8.83
C GLN A 496 40.91 -21.78 9.22
N ILE A 497 40.67 -23.03 8.84
CA ILE A 497 39.55 -23.82 9.33
C ILE A 497 40.08 -25.12 9.91
N GLN A 498 39.82 -25.37 11.18
CA GLN A 498 40.13 -26.64 11.84
C GLN A 498 38.88 -27.52 11.87
N ILE A 499 38.95 -28.70 11.27
CA ILE A 499 37.86 -29.67 11.23
C ILE A 499 38.24 -30.85 12.12
N THR A 500 37.46 -31.07 13.17
CA THR A 500 37.57 -32.23 14.04
C THR A 500 36.43 -33.20 13.74
N TYR A 501 36.76 -34.46 13.46
CA TYR A 501 35.78 -35.49 13.11
C TYR A 501 36.14 -36.85 13.71
N GLN A 502 35.14 -37.69 13.90
CA GLN A 502 35.27 -39.04 14.44
C GLN A 502 35.00 -40.09 13.36
N SER A 503 35.86 -41.10 13.26
CA SER A 503 35.61 -42.25 12.39
C SER A 503 34.59 -43.22 13.00
N LEU A 504 34.09 -44.15 12.17
CA LEU A 504 33.21 -45.23 12.64
C LEU A 504 33.84 -46.08 13.77
N ALA A 505 35.18 -46.17 13.82
CA ALA A 505 35.91 -46.87 14.87
C ALA A 505 36.04 -46.08 16.18
N GLY A 506 35.49 -44.86 16.25
CA GLY A 506 35.57 -43.99 17.41
C GLY A 506 36.84 -43.16 17.51
N THR A 507 37.78 -43.27 16.57
CA THR A 507 39.02 -42.48 16.55
C THR A 507 38.75 -41.05 16.10
N THR A 508 39.26 -40.08 16.85
CA THR A 508 39.14 -38.65 16.52
C THR A 508 40.32 -38.20 15.65
N TYR A 509 40.04 -37.43 14.61
CA TYR A 509 41.00 -36.84 13.70
C TYR A 509 40.78 -35.33 13.62
N THR A 510 41.86 -34.59 13.39
CA THR A 510 41.83 -33.15 13.14
C THR A 510 42.58 -32.85 11.85
N VAL A 511 41.98 -32.04 10.98
CA VAL A 511 42.60 -31.51 9.77
C VAL A 511 42.46 -29.99 9.73
N VAL A 512 43.46 -29.30 9.20
CA VAL A 512 43.45 -27.83 9.10
C VAL A 512 43.53 -27.41 7.65
N ALA A 513 42.54 -26.64 7.20
CA ALA A 513 42.60 -25.89 5.96
C ALA A 513 43.28 -24.54 6.21
N ASN A 514 44.27 -24.22 5.38
CA ASN A 514 44.98 -22.94 5.43
C ASN A 514 44.48 -22.00 4.34
N ASN A 515 44.72 -20.69 4.54
CA ASN A 515 44.44 -19.62 3.59
C ASN A 515 42.95 -19.42 3.28
N THR A 516 42.09 -19.52 4.31
CA THR A 516 40.65 -19.28 4.20
C THR A 516 40.29 -17.84 4.55
N ALA A 517 39.05 -17.44 4.27
CA ALA A 517 38.50 -16.17 4.72
C ALA A 517 38.30 -16.14 6.24
N GLY A 518 38.12 -14.94 6.81
CA GLY A 518 37.85 -14.78 8.23
C GLY A 518 36.54 -15.43 8.70
N PRO A 519 36.44 -15.81 9.99
CA PRO A 519 35.28 -16.49 10.55
C PRO A 519 33.95 -15.77 10.29
N MET A 520 33.94 -14.44 10.44
CA MET A 520 32.75 -13.62 10.24
C MET A 520 32.26 -13.64 8.80
N ALA A 521 33.18 -13.57 7.83
CA ALA A 521 32.86 -13.61 6.41
C ALA A 521 32.37 -14.99 5.97
N ILE A 522 32.96 -16.06 6.52
CA ILE A 522 32.46 -17.43 6.30
C ILE A 522 31.02 -17.56 6.79
N LEU A 523 30.73 -17.15 8.04
CA LEU A 523 29.37 -17.21 8.60
C LEU A 523 28.37 -16.40 7.77
N ALA A 524 28.74 -15.17 7.40
CA ALA A 524 27.92 -14.32 6.53
C ALA A 524 27.62 -15.00 5.19
N CYS A 525 28.56 -15.75 4.62
CA CYS A 525 28.30 -16.53 3.40
C CYS A 525 27.38 -17.72 3.65
N LEU A 526 27.58 -18.50 4.72
CA LEU A 526 26.76 -19.67 5.02
C LEU A 526 25.28 -19.29 5.20
N VAL A 527 25.01 -18.11 5.76
CA VAL A 527 23.65 -17.61 6.00
C VAL A 527 23.14 -16.75 4.84
N GLY A 528 23.95 -15.89 4.24
CA GLY A 528 23.53 -14.91 3.22
C GLY A 528 23.83 -15.31 1.78
N GLY A 529 24.67 -16.31 1.57
CA GLY A 529 25.06 -16.83 0.26
C GLY A 529 25.99 -15.92 -0.52
N ARG A 530 26.63 -14.93 0.10
CA ARG A 530 27.63 -14.06 -0.55
C ARG A 530 29.03 -14.59 -0.24
N PRO A 531 29.78 -15.15 -1.22
CA PRO A 531 31.15 -15.61 -1.00
C PRO A 531 32.03 -14.51 -0.38
N PRO A 532 32.94 -14.86 0.55
CA PRO A 532 33.80 -13.89 1.21
C PRO A 532 34.65 -13.10 0.21
N THR A 533 34.37 -11.80 0.11
CA THR A 533 35.15 -10.82 -0.66
C THR A 533 35.46 -9.56 0.17
N THR A 534 35.02 -9.54 1.42
CA THR A 534 35.21 -8.47 2.39
C THR A 534 35.30 -9.13 3.76
N GLU A 535 36.27 -8.71 4.56
CA GLU A 535 36.37 -9.13 5.97
C GLU A 535 35.43 -8.29 6.82
N PHE A 536 34.76 -8.93 7.77
CA PHE A 536 33.85 -8.27 8.69
C PHE A 536 34.46 -8.15 10.08
N PRO A 537 34.16 -7.05 10.81
CA PRO A 537 34.66 -6.87 12.16
C PRO A 537 34.07 -7.92 13.10
N THR A 538 34.79 -8.24 14.17
CA THR A 538 34.41 -9.36 15.03
C THR A 538 33.13 -9.05 15.80
N TYR A 539 32.78 -7.79 16.04
CA TYR A 539 31.52 -7.41 16.70
C TYR A 539 30.26 -7.81 15.92
N LEU A 540 30.40 -8.20 14.64
CA LEU A 540 29.28 -8.72 13.85
C LEU A 540 28.59 -9.88 14.58
N ILE A 541 29.33 -10.82 15.15
CA ILE A 541 28.72 -11.96 15.86
C ILE A 541 27.95 -11.51 17.10
N ASP A 542 28.42 -10.48 17.80
CA ASP A 542 27.78 -9.94 18.99
C ASP A 542 26.40 -9.35 18.62
N MET A 543 26.30 -8.72 17.44
CA MET A 543 25.03 -8.21 16.89
C MET A 543 24.12 -9.35 16.38
N LEU A 544 24.65 -10.29 15.59
CA LEU A 544 23.84 -11.39 15.03
C LEU A 544 23.27 -12.30 16.12
N ALA A 545 24.02 -12.53 17.20
CA ALA A 545 23.62 -13.39 18.33
C ALA A 545 22.40 -12.88 19.11
N GLN A 546 22.03 -11.59 18.99
CA GLN A 546 20.79 -11.07 19.58
C GLN A 546 19.52 -11.54 18.85
N GLY A 547 19.68 -12.13 17.67
CA GLY A 547 18.60 -12.34 16.73
C GLY A 547 18.27 -11.07 15.95
N THR A 548 17.41 -11.20 14.95
CA THR A 548 17.00 -10.10 14.08
C THR A 548 16.18 -9.03 14.82
N GLN A 549 15.27 -9.46 15.72
CA GLN A 549 14.31 -8.61 16.43
C GLN A 549 13.65 -7.57 15.49
N ALA A 550 13.40 -7.97 14.24
CA ALA A 550 12.96 -7.10 13.16
C ALA A 550 11.70 -7.67 12.49
N SER A 551 10.86 -6.78 11.98
CA SER A 551 9.67 -7.10 11.21
C SER A 551 9.57 -6.19 10.00
N LEU A 552 9.04 -6.73 8.90
CA LEU A 552 8.62 -5.94 7.75
C LEU A 552 7.14 -5.59 7.91
N VAL A 553 6.86 -4.30 8.06
CA VAL A 553 5.52 -3.75 8.06
C VAL A 553 5.19 -3.31 6.65
N MET A 554 4.12 -3.88 6.09
CA MET A 554 3.61 -3.52 4.78
C MET A 554 2.18 -3.03 4.92
N THR A 555 1.96 -1.75 4.63
CA THR A 555 0.61 -1.18 4.60
C THR A 555 0.21 -0.93 3.16
N LYS A 556 -0.82 -1.64 2.69
CA LYS A 556 -1.37 -1.49 1.36
C LYS A 556 -2.75 -0.84 1.39
N THR A 557 -3.00 0.00 0.40
CA THR A 557 -4.27 0.65 0.12
C THR A 557 -4.58 0.37 -1.35
N ASP A 558 -5.68 -0.33 -1.62
CA ASP A 558 -6.10 -0.67 -2.98
C ASP A 558 -6.66 0.56 -3.73
N GLY A 559 -6.88 1.67 -3.03
CA GLY A 559 -7.13 2.99 -3.59
C GLY A 559 -8.57 3.47 -3.53
N SER A 560 -8.88 4.48 -4.36
CA SER A 560 -10.19 5.15 -4.35
C SER A 560 -11.33 4.27 -4.86
N GLU A 561 -11.06 3.17 -5.56
CA GLU A 561 -12.10 2.30 -6.15
C GLU A 561 -13.07 1.74 -5.12
N THR A 562 -12.55 1.27 -3.99
CA THR A 562 -13.36 0.78 -2.86
C THR A 562 -14.17 1.91 -2.24
N THR A 563 -13.60 3.11 -2.17
CA THR A 563 -14.27 4.31 -1.66
C THR A 563 -15.41 4.76 -2.59
N VAL A 564 -15.18 4.77 -3.89
CA VAL A 564 -16.18 5.11 -4.92
C VAL A 564 -17.31 4.09 -4.91
N LEU A 565 -17.01 2.80 -4.78
CA LEU A 565 -18.04 1.75 -4.65
C LEU A 565 -18.89 1.94 -3.41
N ASN A 566 -18.26 2.15 -2.25
CA ASN A 566 -18.97 2.43 -1.00
C ASN A 566 -19.89 3.66 -1.15
N PHE A 567 -19.44 4.70 -1.87
CA PHE A 567 -20.23 5.91 -2.11
C PHE A 567 -21.40 5.69 -3.06
N ILE A 568 -21.19 4.96 -4.17
CA ILE A 568 -22.24 4.58 -5.12
C ILE A 568 -23.31 3.74 -4.42
N ALA A 569 -22.90 2.73 -3.64
CA ALA A 569 -23.81 1.87 -2.89
C ALA A 569 -24.65 2.68 -1.87
N LEU A 570 -24.03 3.64 -1.17
CA LEU A 570 -24.72 4.51 -0.24
C LEU A 570 -25.75 5.42 -0.93
N LEU A 571 -25.39 6.04 -2.06
CA LEU A 571 -26.30 6.87 -2.85
C LEU A 571 -27.45 6.05 -3.44
N SER A 572 -27.15 4.85 -3.95
CA SER A 572 -28.10 3.86 -4.44
C SER A 572 -29.11 3.51 -3.34
N LEU A 573 -28.64 3.16 -2.13
CA LEU A 573 -29.49 2.85 -0.97
C LEU A 573 -30.37 4.04 -0.55
N ALA A 574 -29.79 5.24 -0.43
CA ALA A 574 -30.54 6.46 -0.14
C ALA A 574 -31.63 6.73 -1.20
N GLY A 575 -31.30 6.48 -2.46
CA GLY A 575 -32.23 6.54 -3.58
C GLY A 575 -33.39 5.55 -3.48
N TYR A 576 -33.12 4.30 -3.07
CA TYR A 576 -34.18 3.31 -2.84
C TYR A 576 -35.05 3.63 -1.63
N ILE A 577 -34.49 4.24 -0.56
CA ILE A 577 -35.27 4.78 0.57
C ILE A 577 -36.17 5.92 0.11
N TYR A 578 -35.66 6.79 -0.77
CA TYR A 578 -36.46 7.85 -1.38
C TYR A 578 -37.60 7.25 -2.22
N PHE A 579 -37.32 6.26 -3.06
CA PHE A 579 -38.33 5.55 -3.86
C PHE A 579 -39.42 4.92 -2.99
N PHE A 580 -39.03 4.21 -1.92
CA PHE A 580 -39.95 3.67 -0.91
C PHE A 580 -40.88 4.75 -0.34
N THR A 581 -40.30 5.87 0.10
CA THR A 581 -41.03 6.98 0.72
C THR A 581 -42.04 7.58 -0.26
N ARG A 582 -41.66 7.74 -1.53
CA ARG A 582 -42.54 8.25 -2.58
C ARG A 582 -43.68 7.30 -2.92
N ILE A 583 -43.43 5.99 -2.96
CA ILE A 583 -44.49 4.99 -3.12
C ILE A 583 -45.47 5.06 -1.95
N ALA A 584 -44.98 5.05 -0.71
CA ALA A 584 -45.83 5.10 0.48
C ALA A 584 -46.71 6.36 0.50
N PHE A 585 -46.14 7.52 0.15
CA PHE A 585 -46.88 8.77 0.05
C PHE A 585 -47.93 8.73 -1.07
N TYR A 586 -47.56 8.21 -2.25
CA TYR A 586 -48.47 8.08 -3.38
C TYR A 586 -49.65 7.17 -3.05
N LEU A 587 -49.39 5.97 -2.52
CA LEU A 587 -50.42 5.02 -2.09
C LEU A 587 -51.38 5.67 -1.06
N ARG A 588 -50.84 6.42 -0.10
CA ARG A 588 -51.65 7.18 0.88
C ARG A 588 -52.50 8.27 0.22
N LYS A 589 -51.95 9.02 -0.75
CA LYS A 589 -52.68 10.06 -1.51
C LYS A 589 -53.81 9.42 -2.32
N THR A 590 -53.52 8.35 -3.06
CA THR A 590 -54.49 7.60 -3.87
C THR A 590 -55.60 6.99 -3.02
N TYR A 591 -55.26 6.39 -1.87
CA TYR A 591 -56.26 5.87 -0.92
C TYR A 591 -57.19 6.96 -0.38
N ARG A 592 -56.63 8.11 0.03
CA ARG A 592 -57.42 9.26 0.52
C ARG A 592 -58.33 9.83 -0.57
N TRP A 593 -57.83 9.95 -1.80
CA TRP A 593 -58.61 10.40 -2.95
C TRP A 593 -59.76 9.43 -3.25
N MET A 594 -59.50 8.13 -3.27
CA MET A 594 -60.53 7.09 -3.45
C MET A 594 -61.59 7.06 -2.35
N LYS A 595 -61.21 7.37 -1.10
CA LYS A 595 -62.16 7.46 0.02
C LYS A 595 -63.13 8.65 -0.14
N LYS A 596 -62.69 9.76 -0.75
CA LYS A 596 -63.51 10.96 -0.97
C LYS A 596 -64.49 10.85 -2.14
N MET A 597 -64.32 9.86 -3.03
CA MET A 597 -65.18 9.68 -4.19
C MET A 597 -66.53 9.02 -3.84
N PRO A 598 -67.67 9.54 -4.37
CA PRO A 598 -69.00 9.00 -4.10
C PRO A 598 -69.16 7.56 -4.61
N VAL A 599 -69.91 6.74 -3.86
CA VAL A 599 -70.15 5.32 -4.16
C VAL A 599 -71.17 5.20 -5.31
N ARG A 600 -70.68 5.12 -6.56
CA ARG A 600 -71.48 4.90 -7.79
C ARG A 600 -70.75 3.93 -8.74
N LYS A 601 -71.38 3.50 -9.85
CA LYS A 601 -70.75 2.68 -10.92
C LYS A 601 -69.39 3.22 -11.41
N LYS A 602 -69.16 4.53 -11.33
CA LYS A 602 -67.87 5.19 -11.66
C LYS A 602 -66.71 4.76 -10.72
N LYS A 603 -67.00 4.37 -9.48
CA LYS A 603 -66.00 3.98 -8.48
C LYS A 603 -65.33 2.64 -8.79
N SER A 604 -66.06 1.68 -9.37
CA SER A 604 -65.46 0.39 -9.76
C SER A 604 -64.50 0.52 -10.93
N GLN A 605 -64.79 1.38 -11.90
CA GLN A 605 -63.88 1.69 -13.01
C GLN A 605 -62.60 2.38 -12.51
N LEU A 606 -62.73 3.33 -11.57
CA LEU A 606 -61.59 3.99 -10.91
C LEU A 606 -60.70 3.00 -10.15
N VAL A 607 -61.30 2.09 -9.36
CA VAL A 607 -60.55 1.04 -8.65
C VAL A 607 -59.80 0.15 -9.64
N PHE A 608 -60.46 -0.24 -10.74
CA PHE A 608 -59.84 -1.05 -11.78
C PHE A 608 -58.62 -0.34 -12.37
N SER A 609 -58.76 0.92 -12.81
CA SER A 609 -57.65 1.71 -13.37
C SER A 609 -56.46 1.89 -12.41
N ILE A 610 -56.71 2.03 -11.10
CA ILE A 610 -55.64 2.09 -10.10
C ILE A 610 -54.93 0.75 -9.96
N ILE A 611 -55.68 -0.35 -9.93
CA ILE A 611 -55.12 -1.71 -9.81
C ILE A 611 -54.36 -2.10 -11.08
N ASN A 612 -54.82 -1.61 -12.24
CA ASN A 612 -54.24 -1.88 -13.55
C ASN A 612 -52.99 -1.02 -13.86
N CYS A 613 -52.74 0.06 -13.10
CA CYS A 613 -51.56 0.90 -13.28
C CYS A 613 -50.31 0.33 -12.60
N SER A 614 -49.13 0.53 -13.21
CA SER A 614 -47.85 0.19 -12.60
C SER A 614 -47.37 1.31 -11.67
N ILE A 615 -47.48 1.13 -10.35
CA ILE A 615 -47.01 2.12 -9.37
C ILE A 615 -45.51 2.41 -9.52
N SER A 616 -44.71 1.43 -9.90
CA SER A 616 -43.28 1.64 -10.18
C SER A 616 -43.09 2.65 -11.30
N ASN A 617 -43.87 2.54 -12.38
CA ASN A 617 -43.82 3.45 -13.51
C ASN A 617 -44.33 4.84 -13.15
N VAL A 618 -45.40 4.92 -12.35
CA VAL A 618 -45.92 6.20 -11.84
C VAL A 618 -44.80 6.97 -11.15
N ILE A 619 -44.16 6.36 -10.14
CA ILE A 619 -43.11 7.03 -9.37
C ILE A 619 -41.88 7.32 -10.25
N TRP A 620 -41.52 6.40 -11.14
CA TRP A 620 -40.43 6.61 -12.10
C TRP A 620 -40.70 7.81 -13.01
N SER A 621 -41.92 7.96 -13.52
CA SER A 621 -42.33 9.02 -14.43
C SER A 621 -42.44 10.38 -13.72
N HIS A 622 -43.05 10.43 -12.53
CA HIS A 622 -43.16 11.67 -11.74
C HIS A 622 -41.81 12.20 -11.24
N TYR A 623 -40.88 11.30 -10.87
CA TYR A 623 -39.56 11.65 -10.32
C TYR A 623 -38.42 11.24 -11.26
N ASN A 624 -38.65 11.38 -12.57
CA ASN A 624 -37.79 10.85 -13.63
C ASN A 624 -36.31 11.19 -13.50
N THR A 625 -35.95 12.43 -13.17
CA THR A 625 -34.54 12.83 -13.04
C THR A 625 -33.85 12.06 -11.92
N SER A 626 -34.42 12.06 -10.72
CA SER A 626 -33.85 11.35 -9.57
C SER A 626 -33.82 9.84 -9.81
N MET A 627 -34.90 9.26 -10.34
CA MET A 627 -34.99 7.83 -10.58
C MET A 627 -34.04 7.33 -11.67
N ARG A 628 -33.79 8.14 -12.72
CA ARG A 628 -32.76 7.85 -13.73
C ARG A 628 -31.36 7.89 -13.12
N CYS A 629 -31.04 8.89 -12.31
CA CYS A 629 -29.73 8.97 -11.66
C CYS A 629 -29.50 7.77 -10.72
N ILE A 630 -30.45 7.50 -9.82
CA ILE A 630 -30.37 6.37 -8.88
C ILE A 630 -30.28 5.06 -9.65
N GLY A 631 -31.19 4.82 -10.60
CA GLY A 631 -31.22 3.59 -11.39
C GLY A 631 -29.96 3.37 -12.20
N PHE A 632 -29.37 4.43 -12.76
CA PHE A 632 -28.10 4.34 -13.48
C PHE A 632 -26.95 3.99 -12.55
N LEU A 633 -26.85 4.65 -11.39
CA LEU A 633 -25.81 4.36 -10.39
C LEU A 633 -25.92 2.92 -9.88
N SER A 634 -27.11 2.46 -9.51
CA SER A 634 -27.35 1.08 -9.06
C SER A 634 -27.04 0.06 -10.17
N PHE A 635 -27.32 0.39 -11.43
CA PHE A 635 -27.02 -0.47 -12.57
C PHE A 635 -25.51 -0.59 -12.82
N VAL A 636 -24.78 0.53 -12.73
CA VAL A 636 -23.31 0.54 -12.81
C VAL A 636 -22.71 -0.24 -11.65
N GLU A 637 -23.18 -0.02 -10.42
CA GLU A 637 -22.77 -0.74 -9.21
C GLU A 637 -22.90 -2.26 -9.38
N TRP A 638 -24.06 -2.71 -9.88
CA TRP A 638 -24.28 -4.12 -10.19
C TRP A 638 -23.29 -4.66 -11.20
N HIS A 639 -23.05 -3.93 -12.30
CA HIS A 639 -22.19 -4.43 -13.35
C HIS A 639 -20.71 -4.49 -12.92
N ILE A 640 -20.24 -3.52 -12.14
CA ILE A 640 -18.92 -3.56 -11.47
C ILE A 640 -18.84 -4.81 -10.59
N GLY A 641 -19.88 -5.02 -9.78
CA GLY A 641 -20.05 -6.19 -8.95
C GLY A 641 -19.94 -7.48 -9.73
N ALA A 642 -20.86 -7.70 -10.67
CA ALA A 642 -21.00 -8.92 -11.44
C ALA A 642 -19.69 -9.31 -12.14
N THR A 643 -19.05 -8.35 -12.79
CA THR A 643 -17.81 -8.56 -13.56
C THR A 643 -16.54 -8.53 -12.69
N GLN A 644 -16.68 -8.34 -11.38
CA GLN A 644 -15.54 -8.12 -10.47
C GLN A 644 -14.59 -7.06 -11.01
N ASN A 645 -15.10 -5.96 -11.56
CA ASN A 645 -14.29 -4.93 -12.20
C ASN A 645 -13.59 -4.05 -11.14
N HIS A 646 -12.46 -4.51 -10.63
CA HIS A 646 -11.65 -3.82 -9.63
C HIS A 646 -10.17 -4.02 -9.88
N CYS A 647 -9.39 -3.01 -9.50
CA CYS A 647 -7.95 -3.04 -9.45
C CYS A 647 -7.50 -3.03 -7.99
N LYS A 648 -6.59 -3.93 -7.65
CA LYS A 648 -6.06 -4.09 -6.30
C LYS A 648 -4.61 -4.55 -6.36
N TRP A 649 -3.92 -4.46 -5.24
CA TRP A 649 -2.64 -5.15 -5.09
C TRP A 649 -2.85 -6.66 -5.20
N ALA A 650 -2.08 -7.33 -6.05
CA ALA A 650 -2.15 -8.77 -6.25
C ALA A 650 -2.04 -9.52 -4.92
N ASP A 651 -2.74 -10.65 -4.79
CA ASP A 651 -2.78 -11.39 -3.53
C ASP A 651 -1.39 -11.99 -3.19
N SER A 652 -0.52 -12.17 -4.19
CA SER A 652 0.90 -12.56 -4.01
C SER A 652 1.71 -11.59 -3.15
N ILE A 653 1.26 -10.34 -2.98
CA ILE A 653 1.95 -9.33 -2.16
C ILE A 653 2.10 -9.75 -0.69
N THR A 654 1.32 -10.73 -0.22
CA THR A 654 1.49 -11.28 1.13
C THR A 654 2.80 -12.07 1.29
N ASP A 655 3.36 -12.57 0.18
CA ASP A 655 4.71 -13.10 0.14
C ASP A 655 5.69 -11.95 -0.07
N ILE A 656 6.42 -11.60 1.00
CA ILE A 656 7.34 -10.47 1.01
C ILE A 656 8.57 -10.67 0.10
N SER A 657 8.77 -11.88 -0.43
CA SER A 657 9.82 -12.22 -1.39
C SER A 657 9.45 -11.92 -2.85
N VAL A 658 8.18 -11.59 -3.11
CA VAL A 658 7.64 -11.28 -4.44
C VAL A 658 7.45 -9.77 -4.55
N ASP A 659 7.82 -9.20 -5.71
CA ASP A 659 7.59 -7.78 -5.98
C ASP A 659 6.09 -7.48 -6.04
N ALA A 660 5.66 -6.40 -5.38
CA ALA A 660 4.28 -5.96 -5.44
C ALA A 660 3.87 -5.56 -6.87
N SER A 661 2.79 -6.18 -7.35
CA SER A 661 2.09 -5.78 -8.57
C SER A 661 0.68 -5.27 -8.24
N TYR A 662 0.28 -4.20 -8.93
CA TYR A 662 -1.09 -3.67 -8.88
C TYR A 662 -1.81 -4.09 -10.15
N GLU A 663 -2.84 -4.93 -10.01
CA GLU A 663 -3.47 -5.63 -11.11
C GLU A 663 -4.98 -5.37 -11.13
N CYS A 664 -5.55 -5.32 -12.33
CA CYS A 664 -6.99 -5.21 -12.54
C CYS A 664 -7.56 -6.57 -12.93
N ALA A 665 -8.48 -7.08 -12.13
CA ALA A 665 -9.23 -8.29 -12.45
C ALA A 665 -10.55 -7.93 -13.12
N LEU A 666 -10.95 -8.70 -14.14
CA LEU A 666 -12.25 -8.54 -14.77
C LEU A 666 -12.76 -9.88 -15.34
N ASP A 667 -13.94 -10.30 -14.89
CA ASP A 667 -14.69 -11.44 -15.40
C ASP A 667 -15.79 -10.96 -16.35
N VAL A 668 -15.56 -11.14 -17.65
CA VAL A 668 -16.47 -10.73 -18.73
C VAL A 668 -17.82 -11.45 -18.66
N TYR A 669 -17.87 -12.66 -18.09
CA TYR A 669 -19.07 -13.49 -17.98
C TYR A 669 -19.62 -13.54 -16.56
N GLY A 670 -19.12 -12.69 -15.66
CA GLY A 670 -19.42 -12.75 -14.24
C GLY A 670 -20.91 -12.61 -13.89
N HIS A 671 -21.72 -11.96 -14.75
CA HIS A 671 -23.18 -11.88 -14.62
C HIS A 671 -23.93 -13.20 -14.90
N PHE A 672 -23.24 -14.23 -15.39
CA PHE A 672 -23.74 -15.60 -15.53
C PHE A 672 -23.10 -16.58 -14.54
N ALA A 673 -22.19 -16.12 -13.68
CA ALA A 673 -21.35 -16.99 -12.85
C ALA A 673 -22.13 -17.81 -11.81
N SER A 674 -23.34 -17.38 -11.41
CA SER A 674 -24.12 -18.08 -10.39
C SER A 674 -25.63 -17.82 -10.49
N PRO A 675 -26.47 -18.65 -9.85
CA PRO A 675 -27.92 -18.42 -9.78
C PRO A 675 -28.31 -17.07 -9.16
N SER A 676 -27.53 -16.56 -8.21
CA SER A 676 -27.75 -15.24 -7.62
C SER A 676 -27.45 -14.12 -8.61
N GLU A 677 -26.44 -14.28 -9.47
CA GLU A 677 -26.18 -13.34 -10.56
C GLU A 677 -27.24 -13.35 -11.64
N LEU A 678 -27.82 -14.52 -11.96
CA LEU A 678 -28.97 -14.59 -12.87
C LEU A 678 -30.19 -13.84 -12.31
N LEU A 679 -30.43 -13.93 -10.99
CA LEU A 679 -31.50 -13.18 -10.33
C LEU A 679 -31.24 -11.67 -10.36
N ARG A 680 -29.99 -11.25 -10.12
CA ARG A 680 -29.55 -9.85 -10.22
C ARG A 680 -29.68 -9.33 -11.65
N LEU A 681 -29.22 -10.09 -12.64
CA LEU A 681 -29.36 -9.79 -14.06
C LEU A 681 -30.83 -9.55 -14.44
N ALA A 682 -31.73 -10.43 -14.00
CA ALA A 682 -33.17 -10.24 -14.20
C ALA A 682 -33.69 -8.94 -13.55
N ALA A 683 -33.31 -8.65 -12.31
CA ALA A 683 -33.71 -7.43 -11.61
C ALA A 683 -33.19 -6.15 -12.29
N TYR A 684 -31.90 -6.12 -12.66
CA TYR A 684 -31.26 -4.96 -13.29
C TYR A 684 -31.63 -4.81 -14.78
N SER A 685 -32.07 -5.88 -15.44
CA SER A 685 -32.65 -5.79 -16.78
C SER A 685 -33.90 -4.92 -16.83
N TRP A 686 -34.71 -4.95 -15.77
CA TRP A 686 -35.85 -4.07 -15.63
C TRP A 686 -35.43 -2.61 -15.43
N VAL A 687 -34.41 -2.37 -14.60
CA VAL A 687 -33.85 -1.02 -14.39
C VAL A 687 -33.32 -0.46 -15.71
N PHE A 688 -32.62 -1.28 -16.50
CA PHE A 688 -32.16 -0.91 -17.83
C PHE A 688 -33.31 -0.56 -18.78
N PHE A 689 -34.36 -1.40 -18.82
CA PHE A 689 -35.57 -1.10 -19.59
C PHE A 689 -36.20 0.25 -19.17
N ALA A 690 -36.24 0.53 -17.87
CA ALA A 690 -36.74 1.78 -17.31
C ALA A 690 -35.90 3.01 -17.69
N LEU A 691 -34.58 2.86 -17.73
CA LEU A 691 -33.65 3.91 -18.13
C LEU A 691 -33.74 4.24 -19.62
N VAL A 692 -33.85 3.22 -20.48
CA VAL A 692 -33.67 3.38 -21.93
C VAL A 692 -34.99 3.49 -22.70
N PHE A 693 -36.03 2.75 -22.33
CA PHE A 693 -37.21 2.55 -23.18
C PHE A 693 -38.56 2.90 -22.56
N MET A 694 -38.70 2.89 -21.23
CA MET A 694 -39.99 3.10 -20.55
C MET A 694 -40.68 4.42 -20.92
N ASP A 695 -39.92 5.51 -21.10
CA ASP A 695 -40.48 6.81 -21.52
C ASP A 695 -40.95 6.86 -22.99
N ARG A 696 -40.61 5.85 -23.79
CA ARG A 696 -41.01 5.74 -25.20
C ARG A 696 -42.17 4.78 -25.43
N MET A 697 -42.62 4.10 -24.38
CA MET A 697 -43.68 3.09 -24.47
C MET A 697 -44.82 3.38 -23.49
N PRO A 698 -45.49 4.55 -23.60
CA PRO A 698 -46.58 4.91 -22.70
C PRO A 698 -47.70 3.88 -22.77
N GLY A 699 -48.17 3.41 -21.62
CA GLY A 699 -49.25 2.42 -21.51
C GLY A 699 -48.82 0.96 -21.64
N ILE A 700 -47.56 0.65 -21.96
CA ILE A 700 -47.11 -0.74 -22.14
C ILE A 700 -47.22 -1.59 -20.87
N ALA A 701 -47.17 -0.97 -19.69
CA ALA A 701 -47.20 -1.66 -18.41
C ALA A 701 -48.60 -2.03 -17.91
N ILE A 702 -49.64 -1.52 -18.58
CA ILE A 702 -51.04 -1.80 -18.27
C ILE A 702 -51.40 -3.21 -18.73
N GLU A 703 -50.84 -3.64 -19.87
CA GLU A 703 -51.03 -4.98 -20.41
C GLU A 703 -49.90 -5.90 -19.98
N VAL A 704 -50.16 -6.81 -19.04
CA VAL A 704 -49.17 -7.73 -18.45
C VAL A 704 -48.39 -8.51 -19.52
N LYS A 705 -49.07 -8.99 -20.58
CA LYS A 705 -48.43 -9.72 -21.68
C LYS A 705 -47.46 -8.83 -22.47
N GLY A 706 -47.90 -7.62 -22.83
CA GLY A 706 -47.09 -6.66 -23.55
C GLY A 706 -45.90 -6.20 -22.73
N TYR A 707 -46.11 -5.92 -21.46
CA TYR A 707 -45.09 -5.55 -20.51
C TYR A 707 -44.02 -6.63 -20.33
N ALA A 708 -44.41 -7.90 -20.17
CA ALA A 708 -43.48 -9.00 -20.03
C ALA A 708 -42.61 -9.19 -21.29
N VAL A 709 -43.21 -9.11 -22.47
CA VAL A 709 -42.49 -9.19 -23.75
C VAL A 709 -41.55 -8.00 -23.93
N ALA A 710 -42.02 -6.78 -23.65
CA ALA A 710 -41.21 -5.56 -23.76
C ALA A 710 -40.03 -5.58 -22.77
N ALA A 711 -40.26 -5.89 -21.49
CA ALA A 711 -39.19 -5.97 -20.50
C ALA A 711 -38.16 -7.07 -20.83
N THR A 712 -38.60 -8.19 -21.43
CA THR A 712 -37.68 -9.27 -21.83
C THR A 712 -36.86 -8.88 -23.06
N LEU A 713 -37.51 -8.40 -24.12
CA LEU A 713 -36.84 -8.09 -25.39
C LEU A 713 -36.09 -6.76 -25.37
N LEU A 714 -36.48 -5.79 -24.57
CA LEU A 714 -35.80 -4.48 -24.49
C LEU A 714 -34.96 -4.30 -23.22
N GLY A 715 -35.14 -5.18 -22.22
CA GLY A 715 -34.35 -5.22 -21.00
C GLY A 715 -33.41 -6.43 -20.96
N LEU A 716 -33.97 -7.62 -20.73
CA LEU A 716 -33.20 -8.83 -20.41
C LEU A 716 -32.25 -9.27 -21.55
N VAL A 717 -32.76 -9.41 -22.77
CA VAL A 717 -31.97 -9.84 -23.92
C VAL A 717 -30.84 -8.84 -24.23
N PRO A 718 -31.10 -7.52 -24.35
CA PRO A 718 -30.04 -6.55 -24.56
C PRO A 718 -29.01 -6.51 -23.44
N VAL A 719 -29.43 -6.48 -22.16
CA VAL A 719 -28.48 -6.42 -21.04
C VAL A 719 -27.60 -7.66 -20.99
N SER A 720 -28.15 -8.85 -21.25
CA SER A 720 -27.39 -10.10 -21.25
C SER A 720 -26.19 -10.08 -22.21
N VAL A 721 -26.37 -9.48 -23.39
CA VAL A 721 -25.34 -9.39 -24.45
C VAL A 721 -24.47 -8.15 -24.27
N LEU A 722 -25.09 -6.99 -24.03
CA LEU A 722 -24.37 -5.71 -23.92
C LEU A 722 -23.50 -5.65 -22.67
N ALA A 723 -23.88 -6.30 -21.57
CA ALA A 723 -23.03 -6.41 -20.38
C ALA A 723 -21.69 -7.08 -20.73
N MET A 724 -21.71 -8.21 -21.47
CA MET A 724 -20.47 -8.86 -21.94
C MET A 724 -19.64 -7.91 -22.82
N LEU A 725 -20.28 -7.22 -23.77
CA LEU A 725 -19.59 -6.30 -24.67
C LEU A 725 -18.92 -5.15 -23.90
N VAL A 726 -19.65 -4.53 -22.97
CA VAL A 726 -19.13 -3.43 -22.15
C VAL A 726 -17.99 -3.93 -21.25
N ALA A 727 -18.14 -5.11 -20.66
CA ALA A 727 -17.09 -5.76 -19.86
C ALA A 727 -15.83 -6.03 -20.70
N GLN A 728 -15.99 -6.53 -21.93
CA GLN A 728 -14.89 -6.75 -22.86
C GLN A 728 -14.18 -5.44 -23.27
N ILE A 729 -14.93 -4.35 -23.47
CA ILE A 729 -14.35 -3.02 -23.73
C ILE A 729 -13.52 -2.55 -22.53
N CYS A 730 -13.97 -2.80 -21.30
CA CYS A 730 -13.21 -2.47 -20.10
C CYS A 730 -11.95 -3.34 -19.97
N ASN A 731 -12.03 -4.63 -20.31
CA ASN A 731 -10.88 -5.53 -20.35
C ASN A 731 -9.81 -5.04 -21.35
N LEU A 732 -10.24 -4.70 -22.57
CA LEU A 732 -9.36 -4.13 -23.60
C LEU A 732 -8.73 -2.82 -23.15
N ARG A 733 -9.47 -1.97 -22.42
CA ARG A 733 -8.92 -0.74 -21.84
C ARG A 733 -7.84 -1.05 -20.80
N ALA A 734 -8.04 -2.07 -19.96
CA ALA A 734 -7.06 -2.47 -18.94
C ALA A 734 -5.76 -3.01 -19.55
N SER A 735 -5.80 -3.59 -20.77
CA SER A 735 -4.61 -4.06 -21.48
C SER A 735 -3.87 -2.98 -22.27
N VAL A 736 -4.38 -1.74 -22.33
CA VAL A 736 -3.79 -0.63 -23.08
C VAL A 736 -3.11 0.34 -22.12
N SER A 737 -1.78 0.39 -22.16
CA SER A 737 -0.95 1.17 -21.23
C SER A 737 -1.26 2.67 -21.24
N GLU A 738 -1.63 3.23 -22.39
CA GLU A 738 -1.93 4.63 -22.63
C GLU A 738 -3.23 5.07 -21.96
N LEU A 739 -4.12 4.11 -21.68
CA LEU A 739 -5.39 4.34 -20.99
C LEU A 739 -5.32 3.98 -19.51
N SER A 740 -4.17 3.49 -19.01
CA SER A 740 -3.98 3.00 -17.63
C SER A 740 -4.30 4.04 -16.55
N TRP A 741 -4.18 5.33 -16.87
CA TRP A 741 -4.48 6.43 -15.95
C TRP A 741 -5.98 6.65 -15.68
N ILE A 742 -6.89 6.10 -16.50
CA ILE A 742 -8.34 6.31 -16.36
C ILE A 742 -8.94 5.37 -15.29
N HIS A 743 -9.82 5.86 -14.43
CA HIS A 743 -10.50 5.00 -13.46
C HIS A 743 -11.42 3.96 -14.13
N ASN A 744 -11.31 2.67 -13.78
CA ASN A 744 -12.01 1.61 -14.52
C ASN A 744 -13.54 1.70 -14.37
N GLN A 745 -14.00 2.06 -13.17
CA GLN A 745 -15.44 2.30 -12.90
C GLN A 745 -15.98 3.53 -13.65
N LEU A 746 -15.19 4.59 -13.82
CA LEU A 746 -15.59 5.76 -14.62
C LEU A 746 -15.69 5.38 -16.10
N TRP A 747 -14.70 4.65 -16.62
CA TRP A 747 -14.72 4.14 -17.99
C TRP A 747 -15.96 3.30 -18.25
N LEU A 748 -16.28 2.37 -17.34
CA LEU A 748 -17.48 1.55 -17.40
C LEU A 748 -18.75 2.40 -17.47
N ALA A 749 -18.88 3.40 -16.59
CA ALA A 749 -20.04 4.30 -16.57
C ALA A 749 -20.18 5.08 -17.89
N LEU A 750 -19.07 5.61 -18.42
CA LEU A 750 -19.07 6.34 -19.69
C LEU A 750 -19.48 5.45 -20.87
N VAL A 751 -18.96 4.22 -20.94
CA VAL A 751 -19.33 3.27 -21.99
C VAL A 751 -20.83 2.93 -21.91
N TRP A 752 -21.38 2.72 -20.71
CA TRP A 752 -22.81 2.50 -20.55
C TRP A 752 -23.66 3.69 -20.98
N LEU A 753 -23.24 4.94 -20.67
CA LEU A 753 -23.93 6.13 -21.16
C LEU A 753 -23.95 6.19 -22.69
N VAL A 754 -22.83 5.87 -23.34
CA VAL A 754 -22.75 5.80 -24.80
C VAL A 754 -23.69 4.72 -25.34
N VAL A 755 -23.69 3.51 -24.77
CA VAL A 755 -24.59 2.42 -25.17
C VAL A 755 -26.06 2.82 -25.03
N MET A 756 -26.45 3.38 -23.89
CA MET A 756 -27.83 3.84 -23.65
C MET A 756 -28.23 4.97 -24.60
N ALA A 757 -27.33 5.90 -24.92
CA ALA A 757 -27.57 6.95 -25.90
C ALA A 757 -27.74 6.38 -27.31
N LEU A 758 -26.88 5.45 -27.72
CA LEU A 758 -26.95 4.79 -29.03
C LEU A 758 -28.26 4.02 -29.23
N LEU A 759 -28.70 3.26 -28.22
CA LEU A 759 -29.99 2.57 -28.22
C LEU A 759 -31.18 3.52 -28.39
N ARG A 760 -30.99 4.80 -28.04
CA ARG A 760 -32.00 5.84 -28.21
C ARG A 760 -31.97 6.52 -29.58
N THR A 761 -30.96 6.28 -30.42
CA THR A 761 -30.84 6.85 -31.77
C THR A 761 -31.57 6.02 -32.83
N THR A 762 -31.56 6.52 -34.08
CA THR A 762 -32.11 5.82 -35.24
C THR A 762 -31.33 4.56 -35.64
N VAL A 763 -30.09 4.38 -35.17
CA VAL A 763 -29.25 3.22 -35.49
C VAL A 763 -29.90 1.91 -35.02
N PHE A 764 -30.54 1.91 -33.85
CA PHE A 764 -31.23 0.74 -33.30
C PHE A 764 -32.70 0.60 -33.71
N ARG A 765 -33.16 1.44 -34.66
CA ARG A 765 -34.54 1.38 -35.16
C ARG A 765 -34.94 0.03 -35.75
N PRO A 766 -34.07 -0.74 -36.46
CA PRO A 766 -34.43 -2.07 -36.95
C PRO A 766 -34.77 -3.05 -35.81
N TYR A 767 -34.01 -3.01 -34.71
CA TYR A 767 -34.28 -3.85 -33.54
C TYR A 767 -35.58 -3.46 -32.85
N PHE A 768 -35.84 -2.16 -32.70
CA PHE A 768 -37.10 -1.68 -32.16
C PHE A 768 -38.29 -2.06 -33.04
N ALA A 769 -38.14 -2.02 -34.37
CA ALA A 769 -39.17 -2.47 -35.32
C ALA A 769 -39.48 -3.97 -35.18
N LEU A 770 -38.45 -4.81 -34.95
CA LEU A 770 -38.63 -6.23 -34.62
C LEU A 770 -39.45 -6.39 -33.34
N VAL A 771 -39.13 -5.64 -32.28
CA VAL A 771 -39.89 -5.69 -31.01
C VAL A 771 -41.34 -5.27 -31.22
N ILE A 772 -41.60 -4.21 -32.00
CA ILE A 772 -42.97 -3.80 -32.35
C ILE A 772 -43.70 -4.95 -33.07
N ALA A 773 -43.05 -5.63 -34.02
CA ALA A 773 -43.65 -6.75 -34.73
C ALA A 773 -44.02 -7.92 -33.79
N VAL A 774 -43.15 -8.22 -32.81
CA VAL A 774 -43.44 -9.25 -31.79
C VAL A 774 -44.59 -8.81 -30.88
N LEU A 775 -44.62 -7.54 -30.45
CA LEU A 775 -45.73 -7.00 -29.65
C LEU A 775 -47.06 -7.10 -30.40
N ASN A 776 -47.07 -6.77 -31.68
CA ASN A 776 -48.25 -6.93 -32.53
C ASN A 776 -48.69 -8.41 -32.62
N ALA A 777 -47.75 -9.35 -32.72
CA ALA A 777 -48.05 -10.78 -32.77
C ALA A 777 -48.65 -11.33 -31.47
N VAL A 778 -48.33 -10.73 -30.32
CA VAL A 778 -48.95 -11.08 -29.02
C VAL A 778 -50.20 -10.26 -28.69
N GLY A 779 -50.73 -9.50 -29.66
CA GLY A 779 -51.99 -8.77 -29.53
C GLY A 779 -51.87 -7.41 -28.84
N ILE A 780 -50.72 -6.74 -28.96
CA ILE A 780 -50.47 -5.40 -28.39
C ILE A 780 -50.14 -4.44 -29.53
N GLN A 781 -50.89 -3.34 -29.64
CA GLN A 781 -50.74 -2.36 -30.73
C GLN A 781 -50.71 -0.91 -30.22
N GLN A 782 -50.33 0.01 -31.10
CA GLN A 782 -50.25 1.45 -30.82
C GLN A 782 -51.58 2.14 -31.15
N GLN A 783 -52.27 2.69 -30.14
CA GLN A 783 -53.44 3.53 -30.33
C GLN A 783 -53.02 4.98 -30.58
N PRO A 784 -53.33 5.58 -31.75
CA PRO A 784 -53.04 6.99 -32.00
C PRO A 784 -53.85 7.91 -31.08
N ILE A 785 -53.19 8.94 -30.54
CA ILE A 785 -53.83 10.03 -29.80
C ILE A 785 -54.14 11.16 -30.77
N CYS A 786 -55.33 11.77 -30.65
CA CYS A 786 -55.72 12.87 -31.52
C CYS A 786 -54.79 14.07 -31.33
N LYS A 787 -54.25 14.64 -32.43
CA LYS A 787 -53.32 15.79 -32.39
C LYS A 787 -53.90 17.02 -31.71
N SER A 788 -55.22 17.19 -31.72
CA SER A 788 -55.93 18.29 -31.05
C SER A 788 -56.16 18.06 -29.56
N SER A 789 -55.97 16.83 -29.06
CA SER A 789 -56.01 16.56 -27.62
C SER A 789 -54.72 17.05 -26.97
N PRO A 790 -54.77 17.85 -25.88
CA PRO A 790 -53.55 18.24 -25.19
C PRO A 790 -52.77 17.04 -24.61
N TYR A 791 -53.41 15.87 -24.45
CA TYR A 791 -52.72 14.62 -24.13
C TYR A 791 -51.70 14.19 -25.20
N TYR A 792 -51.83 14.64 -26.46
CA TYR A 792 -50.82 14.38 -27.50
C TYR A 792 -49.45 14.96 -27.14
N ARG A 793 -49.42 16.13 -26.49
CA ARG A 793 -48.18 16.77 -26.04
C ARG A 793 -47.66 16.17 -24.73
N ILE A 794 -48.56 15.66 -23.88
CA ILE A 794 -48.25 15.15 -22.54
C ILE A 794 -47.77 13.68 -22.59
N ILE A 795 -48.45 12.83 -23.38
CA ILE A 795 -48.20 11.38 -23.48
C ILE A 795 -47.35 11.06 -24.72
N GLY A 796 -47.62 11.75 -25.85
CA GLY A 796 -46.96 11.52 -27.13
C GLY A 796 -47.93 11.14 -28.25
N LYS A 797 -47.39 10.56 -29.33
CA LYS A 797 -48.16 10.29 -30.56
C LYS A 797 -49.18 9.17 -30.40
N TYR A 798 -48.91 8.22 -29.52
CA TYR A 798 -49.71 7.02 -29.29
C TYR A 798 -49.52 6.52 -27.86
N TYR A 799 -50.40 5.63 -27.42
CA TYR A 799 -50.17 4.76 -26.26
C TYR A 799 -50.34 3.30 -26.68
N TRP A 800 -49.74 2.39 -25.93
CA TRP A 800 -49.81 0.94 -26.17
C TRP A 800 -51.04 0.35 -25.47
N CYS A 801 -51.81 -0.48 -26.17
CA CYS A 801 -52.96 -1.19 -25.61
C CYS A 801 -53.17 -2.55 -26.28
N ALA A 802 -54.04 -3.39 -25.69
CA ALA A 802 -54.48 -4.62 -26.34
C ALA A 802 -55.21 -4.33 -27.66
N THR A 803 -55.03 -5.20 -28.65
CA THR A 803 -55.69 -5.09 -29.97
C THR A 803 -57.22 -5.05 -29.84
N GLU A 804 -57.77 -5.72 -28.82
CA GLU A 804 -59.21 -5.75 -28.52
C GLU A 804 -59.78 -4.37 -28.10
N LEU A 805 -58.91 -3.50 -27.59
CA LEU A 805 -59.25 -2.14 -27.15
C LEU A 805 -58.89 -1.08 -28.21
N LEU A 806 -58.26 -1.50 -29.32
CA LEU A 806 -57.87 -0.61 -30.41
C LEU A 806 -59.10 -0.03 -31.10
N ARG A 807 -59.02 1.24 -31.46
CA ARG A 807 -60.03 1.96 -32.23
C ARG A 807 -59.43 2.54 -33.49
N ASP A 808 -60.23 2.53 -34.55
CA ASP A 808 -59.85 3.04 -35.87
C ASP A 808 -59.56 4.55 -35.87
N GLU A 809 -60.19 5.30 -34.95
CA GLU A 809 -60.05 6.75 -34.83
C GLU A 809 -59.01 7.16 -33.78
N ALA A 810 -58.39 8.32 -33.99
CA ALA A 810 -57.45 8.90 -33.03
C ALA A 810 -58.17 9.35 -31.75
N MET A 811 -57.69 8.90 -30.59
CA MET A 811 -58.43 9.02 -29.33
C MET A 811 -58.27 10.39 -28.67
N THR A 812 -59.39 10.96 -28.20
CA THR A 812 -59.42 12.15 -27.33
C THR A 812 -59.52 11.80 -25.84
N TYR A 813 -60.13 10.65 -25.52
CA TYR A 813 -60.18 10.06 -24.19
C TYR A 813 -59.05 9.05 -24.01
N VAL A 814 -58.32 9.14 -22.90
CA VAL A 814 -57.19 8.26 -22.59
C VAL A 814 -57.51 7.45 -21.32
N PRO A 815 -57.10 6.16 -21.22
CA PRO A 815 -57.23 5.39 -19.99
C PRO A 815 -56.58 6.09 -18.78
N LEU A 816 -57.25 6.07 -17.63
CA LEU A 816 -56.74 6.66 -16.39
C LEU A 816 -55.45 5.97 -15.93
N SER A 817 -55.30 4.67 -16.13
CA SER A 817 -54.05 3.95 -15.87
C SER A 817 -52.86 4.50 -16.67
N VAL A 818 -53.03 4.81 -17.97
CA VAL A 818 -51.99 5.49 -18.78
C VAL A 818 -51.70 6.88 -18.23
N LEU A 819 -52.74 7.64 -17.90
CA LEU A 819 -52.59 9.00 -17.37
C LEU A 819 -51.87 9.03 -16.04
N MET A 820 -52.14 8.08 -15.15
CA MET A 820 -51.45 7.96 -13.86
C MET A 820 -49.95 7.69 -14.03
N GLU A 821 -49.55 6.94 -15.06
CA GLU A 821 -48.14 6.71 -15.42
C GLU A 821 -47.49 7.90 -16.14
N THR A 822 -48.25 8.93 -16.50
CA THR A 822 -47.74 10.08 -17.25
C THR A 822 -47.23 11.17 -16.31
N ARG A 823 -46.09 11.77 -16.70
CA ARG A 823 -45.44 12.84 -15.94
C ARG A 823 -46.40 14.02 -15.74
N SER A 824 -46.39 14.59 -14.53
CA SER A 824 -47.14 15.80 -14.17
C SER A 824 -48.67 15.67 -14.10
N ILE A 825 -49.22 14.45 -14.19
CA ILE A 825 -50.66 14.22 -13.95
C ILE A 825 -50.95 14.15 -12.45
N GLU A 826 -51.89 14.98 -11.99
CA GLU A 826 -52.40 14.94 -10.62
C GLU A 826 -53.76 14.26 -10.54
N ILE A 827 -53.80 13.08 -9.92
CA ILE A 827 -55.03 12.28 -9.78
C ILE A 827 -56.18 13.05 -9.13
N GLY A 828 -55.87 14.03 -8.26
CA GLY A 828 -56.86 14.89 -7.60
C GLY A 828 -57.69 15.74 -8.56
N ASN A 829 -57.18 15.99 -9.77
CA ASN A 829 -57.83 16.79 -10.80
C ASN A 829 -58.72 15.97 -11.73
N VAL A 830 -58.82 14.65 -11.52
CA VAL A 830 -59.74 13.79 -12.27
C VAL A 830 -61.10 13.81 -11.59
N PHE A 831 -62.09 14.37 -12.26
CA PHE A 831 -63.48 14.33 -11.83
C PHE A 831 -64.39 14.15 -13.04
N ASP A 832 -65.34 13.22 -12.92
CA ASP A 832 -66.32 12.89 -13.96
C ASP A 832 -65.77 12.72 -15.40
N HIS A 833 -64.84 11.77 -15.58
CA HIS A 833 -64.17 11.48 -16.87
C HIS A 833 -63.48 12.71 -17.48
N GLN A 834 -63.22 13.73 -16.68
CA GLN A 834 -62.52 14.95 -17.08
C GLN A 834 -61.31 15.20 -16.19
N TYR A 835 -60.22 15.69 -16.79
CA TYR A 835 -59.04 16.17 -16.09
C TYR A 835 -59.04 17.69 -16.10
N PHE A 836 -59.13 18.29 -14.91
CA PHE A 836 -59.15 19.74 -14.72
C PHE A 836 -57.72 20.28 -14.68
N VAL A 837 -57.40 21.13 -15.65
CA VAL A 837 -56.04 21.65 -15.84
C VAL A 837 -55.93 22.99 -15.10
N TYR A 838 -55.36 22.99 -13.89
CA TYR A 838 -54.93 24.24 -13.24
C TYR A 838 -53.49 24.59 -13.71
N GLY A 839 -53.32 25.72 -14.41
CA GLY A 839 -52.00 26.31 -14.68
C GLY A 839 -51.18 25.76 -15.86
N LEU A 840 -51.81 25.10 -16.86
CA LEU A 840 -51.14 24.57 -18.07
C LEU A 840 -51.65 25.23 -19.37
N MET A 841 -52.52 26.25 -19.26
CA MET A 841 -53.01 27.07 -20.36
C MET A 841 -52.34 28.46 -20.37
N GLU A 842 -51.03 28.47 -20.59
CA GLU A 842 -50.37 29.56 -21.32
C GLU A 842 -49.51 28.88 -22.39
N LEU A 843 -50.18 28.37 -23.42
CA LEU A 843 -49.54 27.92 -24.64
C LEU A 843 -50.35 28.52 -25.79
N GLU A 844 -50.02 29.78 -26.10
CA GLU A 844 -50.41 30.43 -27.34
C GLU A 844 -50.09 29.50 -28.51
N GLY A 845 -51.13 29.22 -29.31
CA GLY A 845 -51.00 28.60 -30.60
C GLY A 845 -51.47 29.59 -31.65
N ASP A 846 -50.52 30.13 -32.40
CA ASP A 846 -50.69 30.74 -33.72
C ASP A 846 -51.41 29.74 -34.64
N ASP A 847 -52.74 29.84 -34.71
CA ASP A 847 -53.51 29.74 -35.95
C ASP A 847 -54.99 29.89 -35.59
N GLY A 848 -55.57 31.02 -35.99
CA GLY A 848 -56.93 31.45 -35.73
C GLY A 848 -58.02 30.64 -36.45
N THR A 849 -58.04 29.32 -36.30
CA THR A 849 -59.19 28.49 -36.71
C THR A 849 -59.79 27.77 -35.51
N LEU A 850 -60.84 28.38 -34.97
CA LEU A 850 -61.79 27.82 -34.00
C LEU A 850 -62.41 26.53 -34.54
N ARG A 851 -61.77 25.38 -34.30
CA ARG A 851 -62.40 24.06 -34.47
C ARG A 851 -63.23 23.75 -33.22
N LYS A 852 -64.55 23.90 -33.34
CA LYS A 852 -65.54 23.35 -32.41
C LYS A 852 -65.34 21.84 -32.26
N LEU A 853 -64.91 21.39 -31.09
CA LEU A 853 -65.21 20.03 -30.62
C LEU A 853 -66.69 20.04 -30.19
N GLU A 854 -67.55 19.40 -30.97
CA GLU A 854 -68.96 19.19 -30.67
C GLU A 854 -69.17 18.33 -29.40
N TYR A 855 -70.40 18.34 -28.90
CA TYR A 855 -70.92 17.78 -27.64
C TYR A 855 -70.89 18.74 -26.42
N LEU A 856 -71.71 19.79 -26.52
CA LEU A 856 -72.33 20.50 -25.39
C LEU A 856 -73.85 20.48 -25.63
N ASP A 857 -74.63 19.93 -24.70
CA ASP A 857 -76.08 20.16 -24.64
C ASP A 857 -76.34 21.54 -24.00
N HIS A 858 -77.49 22.12 -24.32
CA HIS A 858 -77.98 23.45 -23.95
C HIS A 858 -78.08 23.72 -22.43
N GLU A 859 -77.77 22.73 -21.56
CA GLU A 859 -77.74 22.85 -20.10
C GLU A 859 -76.34 22.76 -19.45
N GLY A 860 -75.25 22.75 -20.24
CA GLY A 860 -73.88 22.73 -19.69
C GLY A 860 -73.46 21.40 -19.03
N LYS A 861 -74.23 20.31 -19.19
CA LYS A 861 -73.79 18.96 -18.85
C LYS A 861 -73.02 18.35 -20.01
N VAL A 862 -71.82 17.87 -19.72
CA VAL A 862 -71.02 17.10 -20.68
C VAL A 862 -71.62 15.70 -20.80
N GLU A 863 -72.12 15.37 -21.98
CA GLU A 863 -72.52 14.00 -22.31
C GLU A 863 -71.30 13.19 -22.78
N HIS A 864 -70.95 12.15 -22.03
CA HIS A 864 -69.85 11.26 -22.38
C HIS A 864 -70.31 10.20 -23.39
N PRO A 865 -69.46 9.80 -24.35
CA PRO A 865 -69.79 8.74 -25.29
C PRO A 865 -70.27 7.46 -24.57
N PRO A 866 -71.34 6.80 -25.05
CA PRO A 866 -71.94 5.64 -24.36
C PRO A 866 -70.96 4.50 -24.11
N TRP A 867 -69.95 4.36 -24.98
CA TRP A 867 -68.94 3.32 -24.87
C TRP A 867 -68.08 3.43 -23.60
N ILE A 868 -67.90 4.62 -23.04
CA ILE A 868 -67.06 4.83 -21.83
C ILE A 868 -67.69 4.13 -20.62
N ALA A 869 -69.03 4.14 -20.54
CA ALA A 869 -69.76 3.47 -19.47
C ALA A 869 -69.73 1.92 -19.60
N MET A 870 -69.34 1.39 -20.76
CA MET A 870 -69.27 -0.04 -21.06
C MET A 870 -67.89 -0.67 -20.81
N GLN A 871 -66.86 0.14 -20.54
CA GLN A 871 -65.49 -0.35 -20.29
C GLN A 871 -65.24 -0.62 -18.81
N ASP A 872 -64.38 -1.58 -18.48
CA ASP A 872 -63.90 -1.77 -17.09
C ASP A 872 -62.93 -0.65 -16.66
N GLU A 873 -62.19 -0.08 -17.61
CA GLU A 873 -61.19 0.98 -17.41
C GLU A 873 -61.84 2.38 -17.39
N TYR A 874 -61.37 3.28 -16.52
CA TYR A 874 -61.85 4.65 -16.46
C TYR A 874 -61.16 5.53 -17.51
N TYR A 875 -61.88 6.00 -18.53
CA TYR A 875 -61.32 6.88 -19.57
C TYR A 875 -61.53 8.35 -19.26
N VAL A 876 -60.53 9.19 -19.51
CA VAL A 876 -60.56 10.62 -19.14
C VAL A 876 -60.22 11.48 -20.34
N ARG A 877 -60.97 12.57 -20.54
CA ARG A 877 -60.65 13.67 -21.46
C ARG A 877 -60.18 14.90 -20.69
N ILE A 878 -59.59 15.88 -21.35
CA ILE A 878 -59.30 17.18 -20.70
C ILE A 878 -60.61 17.98 -20.56
N ALA A 879 -60.85 18.55 -19.37
CA ALA A 879 -61.97 19.45 -19.15
C ALA A 879 -61.80 20.69 -20.03
N LYS A 880 -62.86 21.13 -20.71
CA LYS A 880 -62.83 22.42 -21.39
C LYS A 880 -62.93 23.48 -20.30
N GLY A 881 -61.91 24.32 -20.16
CA GLY A 881 -62.04 25.52 -19.35
C GLY A 881 -63.06 26.43 -20.03
N ASP A 882 -64.19 26.69 -19.37
CA ASP A 882 -64.87 27.95 -19.59
C ASP A 882 -63.95 29.03 -19.03
N MET A 883 -63.74 30.09 -19.80
CA MET A 883 -62.86 31.22 -19.46
C MET A 883 -63.16 31.78 -18.08
#